data_AF-A0A4U5P500-F1
#
_entry.id   AF-A0A4U5P500-F1
#
_cell.length_a   1.000
_cell.length_b   1.000
_cell.length_c   1.000
_cell.angle_alpha   90.00
_cell.angle_beta   90.00
_cell.angle_gamma   90.00
#
_symmetry.space_group_name_H-M   'P 1'
#
loop_
_entity.id
_entity.type
_entity.pdbx_description
1 polymer ?
#
loop_
_entity_poly.entity_id
_entity_poly.type
_entity_poly.pdbx_seq_one_letter_code
_entity_poly.pdbx_strand_id
1 'polypeptide(L)'
;MPFSSYIGGNARRGNVWPSSLLPTISPTPVRSKHPSRKSRKRTALINFIFTNFFTIALSISLCFLLITILLFGIPKPLLSSPFKSKPPSYYRVRNRKPPQNDNSNRNSSNNFNMKEDGAGGATVDITTKGLYDRIQFLDEDGGPWKQGWKVSYKGDEWNSEKLKVFVVPHSHNDPGWKLTVEEYYDLQSRHILDTIVHTLSKDPRRKFIWEEMSYLERWWRDASVEKRELFTNLVKAGQLEIVGGGWVMNDEANSHYFAIIEQITEGNMWLKDTIGVVPKNSWAIDPFGYSPTMAYLLRRMGFENMLIQRTHYELKKELALKKNLEYTWRQSWDAEESTDIFTHMMPFYSYDIPHTCGPEPAICCEFDFARMPGFNYELCPWGKHPVEINQENVQERALKLLDQYRKKSTLYRTNTLLVPLGDDFRYISIDEAEAQFRNYQMLFDYINSNPSLNAEAKFGTLDDYFRTLREEADRINYSLPGEVGSGLIGGFPSLSGDFFTYADRQQDYWSGYYISRPFFKAVDRVLEQTLRAAEIMMALLHGYCQRAQCEKLATGFAYKMTAARRNLALFQHHDGVTGTAKDHVVQDYGIRMHTSLQDLQIFMSKSIEVLLGVHHEKSDHSPSQFESEQVRSKYDVQPVLKAINAREGTSQSVVLFNPLEQTREEVVMVIVKRPDVTVLDSNWTCVPSQVSPELQHDKSKIFTGRHRLHWKASVPAMGLQTYYVANGFEGCEKAKPAKLKYFSMSNSFSCPAPYACSEIEGGVAEIQNQHQTLTFDVKHGLLQKVTNTDGSMNAVGEEIGMYSSRGSGAYLFKPNGHAQPIIEAGGHMVIFEGLLVQEVYSYPKTTWEKNPISHSTRIYNGDSTMRELLIEKEYHVELLGQDFNDRELIVRYKTDLDNKRIFFSDLNGFQMSRRETYDKIPLQGNYYPMPSLAFMLGSNGKRFSVHSRQSLGVASLKDGWLEIMLDRRLLRDDGRGLGQGVMDNRPMNVIFHILFESNISSTSDPVSNPLPLSPSLLSHLVGAHLNYPLHAFVAKNPQELSVKPPPRSFSPLAAPLPCDLHIVNFKVPRPSKYSQQLIEDPRFVLILQRRHWDTSYCRKGRSQCTTVANEPLNLFNMFKGLEVLKAKATSLNLLHEDIEMLGYMDQVADVGQEGHVVISPMEIQAYKLVLRPHQ
;
A
#
# COMPACT_ATOMS: atom_id res chain seq x y z
N MET A 1 -43.36 -8.11 -17.03
CA MET A 1 -44.55 -8.41 -17.86
C MET A 1 -45.02 -7.11 -18.52
N PRO A 2 -45.67 -7.16 -19.71
CA PRO A 2 -45.03 -6.54 -20.88
C PRO A 2 -45.95 -5.77 -21.85
N PHE A 3 -45.34 -5.33 -22.97
CA PHE A 3 -45.88 -5.04 -24.31
C PHE A 3 -46.38 -3.64 -24.71
N SER A 4 -46.20 -3.44 -26.04
CA SER A 4 -46.93 -2.60 -27.00
C SER A 4 -46.28 -1.31 -27.52
N SER A 5 -46.28 -1.03 -28.84
CA SER A 5 -46.66 -1.90 -29.99
C SER A 5 -46.36 -1.30 -31.39
N TYR A 6 -46.22 -2.19 -32.40
CA TYR A 6 -46.39 -1.96 -33.86
C TYR A 6 -45.34 -1.07 -34.58
N ILE A 7 -45.09 -1.10 -35.91
CA ILE A 7 -45.39 -1.98 -37.08
C ILE A 7 -44.29 -1.69 -38.15
N GLY A 8 -43.93 -2.46 -39.18
CA GLY A 8 -44.44 -3.73 -39.78
C GLY A 8 -44.66 -3.56 -41.31
N GLY A 9 -44.10 -4.34 -42.24
CA GLY A 9 -43.20 -5.52 -42.17
C GLY A 9 -42.80 -6.03 -43.58
N ASN A 10 -42.42 -7.32 -43.71
CA ASN A 10 -41.93 -8.04 -44.91
C ASN A 10 -40.50 -7.65 -45.41
N ALA A 11 -39.59 -8.55 -45.83
CA ALA A 11 -39.72 -9.98 -46.16
C ALA A 11 -38.42 -10.85 -46.02
N ARG A 12 -38.61 -12.15 -45.70
CA ARG A 12 -37.91 -13.38 -46.18
C ARG A 12 -36.38 -13.64 -46.01
N ARG A 13 -36.10 -14.88 -45.54
CA ARG A 13 -34.91 -15.79 -45.70
C ARG A 13 -33.68 -15.64 -44.78
N GLY A 14 -33.26 -16.77 -44.16
CA GLY A 14 -31.89 -17.00 -43.66
C GLY A 14 -31.77 -17.88 -42.40
N ASN A 15 -31.27 -19.11 -42.54
CA ASN A 15 -30.99 -20.13 -41.50
C ASN A 15 -30.20 -19.57 -40.27
N VAL A 16 -30.50 -19.86 -38.98
CA VAL A 16 -30.67 -21.13 -38.20
C VAL A 16 -29.35 -21.68 -37.61
N TRP A 17 -29.39 -21.99 -36.30
CA TRP A 17 -28.29 -22.52 -35.46
C TRP A 17 -27.94 -24.01 -35.71
N PRO A 18 -27.13 -24.63 -34.83
CA PRO A 18 -27.75 -25.59 -33.92
C PRO A 18 -27.25 -25.54 -32.46
N SER A 19 -28.01 -26.17 -31.56
CA SER A 19 -27.66 -26.42 -30.16
C SER A 19 -28.19 -27.78 -29.68
N SER A 20 -27.36 -28.56 -28.96
CA SER A 20 -27.65 -29.57 -27.93
C SER A 20 -28.95 -30.41 -27.95
N LEU A 21 -28.84 -31.75 -27.80
CA LEU A 21 -29.38 -32.52 -26.65
C LEU A 21 -29.15 -34.07 -26.75
N LEU A 22 -29.38 -34.78 -25.63
CA LEU A 22 -29.29 -36.24 -25.42
C LEU A 22 -30.61 -36.98 -25.67
N PRO A 23 -30.60 -38.33 -25.81
CA PRO A 23 -31.50 -39.19 -25.01
C PRO A 23 -30.89 -40.55 -24.54
N THR A 24 -31.73 -41.49 -24.05
CA THR A 24 -31.36 -42.52 -23.05
C THR A 24 -31.85 -43.97 -23.30
N ILE A 25 -31.01 -44.97 -22.92
CA ILE A 25 -31.32 -46.25 -22.21
C ILE A 25 -32.10 -47.43 -22.88
N SER A 26 -31.37 -48.54 -23.21
CA SER A 26 -31.76 -50.00 -23.16
C SER A 26 -32.86 -50.57 -24.12
N PRO A 27 -33.08 -51.91 -24.29
CA PRO A 27 -32.53 -53.12 -23.60
C PRO A 27 -32.05 -54.32 -24.49
N THR A 28 -31.84 -55.50 -23.87
CA THR A 28 -31.27 -56.82 -24.34
C THR A 28 -32.31 -57.81 -24.96
N PRO A 29 -32.08 -59.14 -25.26
CA PRO A 29 -30.90 -60.08 -25.28
C PRO A 29 -30.73 -60.90 -26.63
N VAL A 30 -29.88 -61.92 -26.87
CA VAL A 30 -29.89 -63.38 -26.44
C VAL A 30 -28.63 -64.18 -26.92
N ARG A 31 -28.38 -65.36 -26.29
CA ARG A 31 -27.31 -66.41 -26.45
C ARG A 31 -27.24 -67.10 -27.85
N SER A 32 -26.33 -68.02 -28.23
CA SER A 32 -25.51 -69.08 -27.55
C SER A 32 -24.29 -69.50 -28.45
N LYS A 33 -23.28 -70.34 -28.12
CA LYS A 33 -23.19 -71.63 -27.37
C LYS A 33 -21.80 -71.87 -26.68
N HIS A 34 -21.70 -72.97 -25.91
CA HIS A 34 -20.51 -73.60 -25.29
C HIS A 34 -20.49 -75.12 -25.66
N PRO A 35 -19.50 -75.98 -25.31
CA PRO A 35 -18.40 -75.90 -24.31
C PRO A 35 -16.99 -76.06 -24.97
N SER A 36 -15.87 -76.65 -24.48
CA SER A 36 -15.52 -77.45 -23.27
C SER A 36 -14.01 -77.46 -22.90
N ARG A 37 -13.72 -77.11 -21.63
CA ARG A 37 -12.73 -77.67 -20.66
C ARG A 37 -11.31 -78.20 -21.05
N LYS A 38 -10.34 -77.71 -20.24
CA LYS A 38 -9.08 -78.30 -19.71
C LYS A 38 -7.73 -78.06 -20.45
N SER A 39 -6.92 -77.16 -19.87
CA SER A 39 -5.54 -77.49 -19.46
C SER A 39 -5.11 -76.64 -18.25
N ARG A 40 -4.85 -77.28 -17.09
CA ARG A 40 -4.29 -76.63 -15.89
C ARG A 40 -2.80 -76.97 -15.82
N LYS A 41 -1.91 -75.96 -15.91
CA LYS A 41 -0.59 -75.93 -15.21
C LYS A 41 0.19 -74.62 -15.41
N ARG A 42 0.06 -73.94 -16.57
CA ARG A 42 0.92 -72.77 -16.90
C ARG A 42 0.57 -71.46 -16.18
N THR A 43 -0.69 -71.28 -15.76
CA THR A 43 -1.19 -70.02 -15.15
C THR A 43 -0.76 -69.81 -13.70
N ALA A 44 -0.43 -70.87 -12.96
CA ALA A 44 -0.09 -70.78 -11.53
C ALA A 44 1.23 -70.02 -11.29
N LEU A 45 2.24 -70.24 -12.13
CA LEU A 45 3.53 -69.57 -12.01
C LEU A 45 3.44 -68.07 -12.31
N ILE A 46 2.69 -67.68 -13.34
CA ILE A 46 2.50 -66.27 -13.72
C ILE A 46 1.78 -65.52 -12.61
N ASN A 47 0.69 -66.07 -12.07
CA ASN A 47 -0.02 -65.45 -10.96
C ASN A 47 0.84 -65.41 -9.68
N PHE A 48 1.62 -66.46 -9.39
CA PHE A 48 2.54 -66.45 -8.24
C PHE A 48 3.57 -65.33 -8.34
N ILE A 49 4.17 -65.13 -9.52
CA ILE A 49 5.15 -64.05 -9.77
C ILE A 49 4.49 -62.67 -9.65
N PHE A 50 3.29 -62.46 -10.21
CA PHE A 50 2.60 -61.18 -10.11
C PHE A 50 2.13 -60.85 -8.68
N THR A 51 1.54 -61.81 -7.97
CA THR A 51 1.04 -61.58 -6.60
C THR A 51 2.18 -61.41 -5.57
N ASN A 52 3.36 -61.97 -5.83
CA ASN A 52 4.53 -61.87 -4.95
C ASN A 52 5.64 -60.97 -5.53
N PHE A 53 5.34 -60.13 -6.53
CA PHE A 53 6.36 -59.33 -7.23
C PHE A 53 7.22 -58.49 -6.28
N PHE A 54 6.60 -57.76 -5.36
CA PHE A 54 7.29 -57.00 -4.32
C PHE A 54 8.09 -57.89 -3.35
N THR A 55 7.54 -59.04 -2.93
CA THR A 55 8.23 -59.98 -2.03
C THR A 55 9.47 -60.58 -2.69
N ILE A 56 9.39 -60.90 -3.98
CA ILE A 56 10.49 -61.41 -4.79
C ILE A 56 11.55 -60.31 -5.02
N ALA A 57 11.14 -59.09 -5.37
CA ALA A 57 12.04 -57.95 -5.53
C ALA A 57 12.78 -57.62 -4.23
N LEU A 58 12.06 -57.57 -3.09
CA LEU A 58 12.66 -57.35 -1.76
C LEU A 58 13.64 -58.46 -1.39
N SER A 59 13.32 -59.72 -1.71
CA SER A 59 14.22 -60.87 -1.48
C SER A 59 15.48 -60.80 -2.35
N ILE A 60 15.37 -60.37 -3.61
CA ILE A 60 16.51 -60.16 -4.50
C ILE A 60 17.39 -59.00 -4.00
N SER A 61 16.79 -57.89 -3.56
CA SER A 61 17.51 -56.78 -2.95
C SER A 61 18.20 -57.17 -1.64
N LEU A 62 17.55 -57.98 -0.80
CA LEU A 62 18.14 -58.51 0.44
C LEU A 62 19.29 -59.48 0.14
N CYS A 63 19.18 -60.33 -0.89
CA CYS A 63 20.28 -61.16 -1.36
C CYS A 63 21.43 -60.32 -1.91
N PHE A 64 21.18 -59.24 -2.66
CA PHE A 64 22.22 -58.30 -3.10
C PHE A 64 22.91 -57.58 -1.93
N LEU A 65 22.15 -57.21 -0.89
CA LEU A 65 22.68 -56.63 0.35
C LEU A 65 23.55 -57.65 1.11
N LEU A 66 23.10 -58.90 1.24
CA LEU A 66 23.86 -59.97 1.89
C LEU A 66 25.11 -60.36 1.09
N ILE A 67 25.04 -60.36 -0.24
CA ILE A 67 26.19 -60.60 -1.13
C ILE A 67 27.20 -59.46 -1.05
N THR A 68 26.76 -58.20 -0.99
CA THR A 68 27.69 -57.07 -0.78
C THR A 68 28.30 -57.09 0.63
N ILE A 69 27.54 -57.44 1.66
CA ILE A 69 28.08 -57.66 3.02
C ILE A 69 29.08 -58.84 3.07
N LEU A 70 28.87 -59.90 2.29
CA LEU A 70 29.80 -61.04 2.20
C LEU A 70 31.07 -60.72 1.38
N LEU A 71 30.96 -59.92 0.32
CA LEU A 71 32.08 -59.57 -0.56
C LEU A 71 32.94 -58.41 -0.03
N PHE A 72 32.34 -57.46 0.69
CA PHE A 72 33.01 -56.23 1.14
C PHE A 72 33.05 -56.08 2.68
N GLY A 73 32.39 -56.98 3.42
CA GLY A 73 32.35 -56.98 4.88
C GLY A 73 31.35 -55.97 5.47
N ILE A 74 31.08 -56.10 6.77
CA ILE A 74 30.39 -55.06 7.55
C ILE A 74 31.45 -54.04 8.01
N PRO A 75 31.40 -52.76 7.58
CA PRO A 75 32.36 -51.76 8.04
C PRO A 75 32.18 -51.48 9.53
N LYS A 76 33.27 -51.63 10.30
CA LYS A 76 33.28 -51.26 11.73
C LYS A 76 33.25 -49.72 11.87
N PRO A 77 32.48 -49.16 12.82
CA PRO A 77 32.52 -47.73 13.09
C PRO A 77 33.82 -47.36 13.80
N LEU A 78 34.82 -46.87 13.05
CA LEU A 78 36.02 -46.25 13.59
C LEU A 78 36.05 -44.75 13.23
N LEU A 79 36.17 -43.93 14.26
CA LEU A 79 36.12 -42.48 14.16
C LEU A 79 37.41 -41.92 13.56
N SER A 80 37.33 -41.20 12.43
CA SER A 80 38.17 -40.00 12.19
C SER A 80 37.74 -39.21 10.94
N SER A 81 37.72 -37.88 11.06
CA SER A 81 37.89 -36.90 9.97
C SER A 81 36.91 -36.94 8.75
N PRO A 82 35.77 -36.22 8.81
CA PRO A 82 35.14 -35.71 7.59
C PRO A 82 35.94 -34.52 7.01
N PHE A 83 36.03 -34.42 5.68
CA PHE A 83 36.50 -33.21 5.00
C PHE A 83 35.60 -32.01 5.36
N LYS A 84 36.20 -30.87 5.70
CA LYS A 84 35.46 -29.64 5.99
C LYS A 84 35.09 -28.90 4.70
N SER A 85 33.92 -29.21 4.12
CA SER A 85 33.12 -28.12 3.56
C SER A 85 32.73 -27.21 4.73
N LYS A 86 33.13 -25.93 4.67
CA LYS A 86 32.60 -24.94 5.62
C LYS A 86 31.12 -24.72 5.26
N PRO A 87 30.18 -24.71 6.23
CA PRO A 87 28.93 -24.00 6.01
C PRO A 87 29.23 -22.50 5.82
N PRO A 88 28.33 -21.72 5.20
CA PRO A 88 28.41 -20.27 5.31
C PRO A 88 28.44 -19.90 6.81
N SER A 89 29.40 -19.06 7.21
CA SER A 89 29.51 -18.63 8.58
C SER A 89 28.43 -17.60 8.87
N TYR A 90 27.27 -18.07 9.34
CA TYR A 90 26.21 -17.22 9.87
C TYR A 90 26.82 -16.22 10.86
N TYR A 91 26.67 -14.93 10.55
CA TYR A 91 27.26 -13.86 11.32
C TYR A 91 26.55 -13.73 12.67
N ARG A 92 27.15 -14.32 13.70
CA ARG A 92 26.73 -14.12 15.09
C ARG A 92 26.91 -12.63 15.42
N VAL A 93 25.80 -11.90 15.52
CA VAL A 93 25.78 -10.46 15.78
C VAL A 93 26.68 -10.15 16.97
N ARG A 94 27.72 -9.35 16.72
CA ARG A 94 28.82 -9.16 17.68
C ARG A 94 28.53 -7.93 18.52
N ASN A 95 27.54 -8.04 19.41
CA ASN A 95 27.02 -6.96 20.26
C ASN A 95 28.13 -6.02 20.77
N ARG A 96 28.29 -4.88 20.09
CA ARG A 96 29.12 -3.78 20.57
C ARG A 96 28.40 -3.20 21.79
N LYS A 97 29.00 -3.32 22.97
CA LYS A 97 28.60 -2.44 24.07
C LYS A 97 28.86 -0.99 23.63
N PRO A 98 27.98 -0.03 23.96
CA PRO A 98 28.24 1.37 23.69
C PRO A 98 29.53 1.82 24.38
N PRO A 99 30.28 2.77 23.80
CA PRO A 99 31.55 3.22 24.37
C PRO A 99 31.33 3.81 25.76
N GLN A 100 32.09 3.32 26.74
CA GLN A 100 32.14 3.96 28.06
C GLN A 100 32.90 5.28 27.93
N ASN A 101 32.18 6.39 28.03
CA ASN A 101 32.79 7.70 28.24
C ASN A 101 33.41 7.73 29.64
N ASP A 102 34.73 7.56 29.72
CA ASP A 102 35.48 7.79 30.95
C ASP A 102 35.48 9.29 31.26
N ASN A 103 34.55 9.71 32.12
CA ASN A 103 34.46 11.08 32.60
C ASN A 103 34.32 11.06 34.12
N SER A 104 35.47 11.05 34.79
CA SER A 104 35.63 10.86 36.23
C SER A 104 35.28 12.12 37.03
N ASN A 105 33.99 12.40 37.19
CA ASN A 105 33.47 13.18 38.32
C ASN A 105 31.95 13.00 38.50
N ARG A 106 31.54 12.18 39.48
CA ARG A 106 30.15 12.14 39.97
C ARG A 106 30.14 12.10 41.49
N ASN A 107 29.66 13.19 42.09
CA ASN A 107 29.36 13.27 43.51
C ASN A 107 27.94 13.86 43.70
N SER A 108 26.93 13.09 43.32
CA SER A 108 25.54 13.32 43.70
C SER A 108 24.76 11.99 43.69
N SER A 109 23.93 11.79 44.72
CA SER A 109 23.25 10.53 45.01
C SER A 109 21.82 10.48 44.47
N ASN A 110 21.32 9.24 44.29
CA ASN A 110 19.91 8.87 44.23
C ASN A 110 19.04 9.52 43.15
N ASN A 111 18.84 8.80 42.03
CA ASN A 111 17.55 8.80 41.32
C ASN A 111 17.40 7.51 40.47
N PHE A 112 16.95 6.42 41.10
CA PHE A 112 16.36 5.29 40.40
C PHE A 112 14.86 5.59 40.20
N ASN A 113 14.50 6.23 39.07
CA ASN A 113 13.15 6.28 38.46
C ASN A 113 13.09 7.19 37.20
N MET A 114 14.04 7.04 36.27
CA MET A 114 13.96 7.65 34.93
C MET A 114 14.61 6.74 33.89
N LYS A 115 13.88 5.70 33.45
CA LYS A 115 14.32 4.80 32.36
C LYS A 115 13.22 4.20 31.48
N GLU A 116 11.93 4.43 31.76
CA GLU A 116 10.82 3.98 30.91
C GLU A 116 10.29 5.07 29.96
N ASP A 117 10.50 6.36 30.29
CA ASP A 117 10.12 7.49 29.44
C ASP A 117 11.34 8.06 28.68
N GLY A 118 11.38 7.82 27.37
CA GLY A 118 12.37 8.41 26.47
C GLY A 118 12.85 7.48 25.36
N ALA A 119 12.07 7.35 24.29
CA ALA A 119 12.56 6.79 23.03
C ALA A 119 13.59 7.75 22.41
N GLY A 120 14.86 7.55 22.73
CA GLY A 120 15.97 8.28 22.10
C GLY A 120 16.05 7.89 20.63
N GLY A 121 15.90 8.88 19.73
CA GLY A 121 15.94 8.65 18.29
C GLY A 121 17.24 8.01 17.82
N ALA A 122 17.15 7.27 16.71
CA ALA A 122 18.26 6.54 16.13
C ALA A 122 19.44 7.48 15.83
N THR A 123 20.61 7.19 16.42
CA THR A 123 21.84 7.89 16.07
C THR A 123 22.30 7.41 14.69
N VAL A 124 22.53 8.37 13.78
CA VAL A 124 22.97 8.11 12.41
C VAL A 124 23.96 9.17 11.92
N ASP A 125 24.75 8.83 10.92
CA ASP A 125 25.75 9.71 10.30
C ASP A 125 25.12 10.81 9.43
N ILE A 126 24.00 10.49 8.78
CA ILE A 126 23.31 11.36 7.83
C ILE A 126 21.81 11.39 8.15
N THR A 127 21.22 12.57 8.24
CA THR A 127 19.76 12.74 8.21
C THR A 127 19.39 13.52 6.95
N THR A 128 18.25 13.18 6.31
CA THR A 128 17.82 13.95 5.13
C THR A 128 17.49 15.40 5.48
N LYS A 129 16.97 15.69 6.70
CA LYS A 129 16.89 17.07 7.21
C LYS A 129 18.26 17.76 7.27
N GLY A 130 19.30 17.09 7.77
CA GLY A 130 20.67 17.63 7.81
C GLY A 130 21.30 17.83 6.42
N LEU A 131 20.85 17.09 5.40
CA LEU A 131 21.18 17.40 3.99
C LEU A 131 20.44 18.67 3.54
N TYR A 132 19.12 18.74 3.74
CA TYR A 132 18.29 19.90 3.41
C TYR A 132 18.77 21.19 4.09
N ASP A 133 19.23 21.14 5.33
CA ASP A 133 19.78 22.29 6.06
C ASP A 133 21.03 22.85 5.36
N ARG A 134 21.97 21.97 4.97
CA ARG A 134 23.27 22.35 4.39
C ARG A 134 23.20 22.72 2.90
N ILE A 135 22.48 21.95 2.10
CA ILE A 135 22.40 22.09 0.64
C ILE A 135 21.74 23.43 0.26
N GLN A 136 22.30 24.14 -0.72
CA GLN A 136 21.79 25.45 -1.16
C GLN A 136 20.76 25.38 -2.30
N PHE A 137 20.56 24.20 -2.89
CA PHE A 137 19.60 23.92 -3.97
C PHE A 137 19.82 24.78 -5.22
N LEU A 138 21.08 24.85 -5.69
CA LEU A 138 21.49 25.66 -6.85
C LEU A 138 21.61 24.80 -8.11
N ASP A 139 20.84 25.13 -9.14
CA ASP A 139 20.84 24.48 -10.47
C ASP A 139 22.04 24.95 -11.32
N GLU A 140 23.24 24.57 -10.89
CA GLU A 140 24.52 24.91 -11.54
C GLU A 140 24.89 23.90 -12.63
N ASP A 141 25.29 24.38 -13.82
CA ASP A 141 25.70 23.51 -14.93
C ASP A 141 27.06 22.83 -14.66
N GLY A 142 27.01 21.56 -14.23
CA GLY A 142 28.17 20.72 -13.97
C GLY A 142 28.99 20.29 -15.21
N GLY A 143 28.60 20.72 -16.41
CA GLY A 143 29.24 20.38 -17.67
C GLY A 143 28.55 19.20 -18.37
N PRO A 144 29.29 18.13 -18.78
CA PRO A 144 28.68 16.94 -19.37
C PRO A 144 27.68 16.25 -18.42
N TRP A 145 28.05 16.09 -17.15
CA TRP A 145 27.11 15.75 -16.08
C TRP A 145 26.45 17.05 -15.60
N LYS A 146 25.33 17.40 -16.21
CA LYS A 146 24.64 18.69 -16.03
C LYS A 146 24.36 19.08 -14.59
N GLN A 147 24.20 18.12 -13.69
CA GLN A 147 23.72 18.29 -12.31
C GLN A 147 24.75 17.89 -11.26
N GLY A 148 26.03 17.81 -11.65
CA GLY A 148 27.12 17.46 -10.76
C GLY A 148 28.35 18.29 -11.08
N TRP A 149 29.41 17.64 -11.56
CA TRP A 149 30.65 18.29 -11.95
C TRP A 149 31.40 17.48 -13.01
N LYS A 150 32.47 18.05 -13.56
CA LYS A 150 33.41 17.34 -14.43
C LYS A 150 34.22 16.31 -13.62
N VAL A 151 33.69 15.09 -13.54
CA VAL A 151 34.33 13.96 -12.84
C VAL A 151 35.68 13.59 -13.47
N SER A 152 36.66 13.29 -12.63
CA SER A 152 38.00 12.86 -13.02
C SER A 152 38.59 11.90 -11.97
N TYR A 153 39.57 11.11 -12.40
CA TYR A 153 40.32 10.17 -11.58
C TYR A 153 41.83 10.41 -11.76
N LYS A 154 42.66 9.94 -10.83
CA LYS A 154 44.12 10.05 -10.88
C LYS A 154 44.75 8.96 -11.75
N GLY A 155 44.16 7.76 -11.74
CA GLY A 155 44.64 6.55 -12.40
C GLY A 155 45.33 5.56 -11.46
N ASP A 156 45.55 5.93 -10.18
CA ASP A 156 46.17 5.06 -9.17
C ASP A 156 45.16 4.33 -8.27
N GLU A 157 43.87 4.66 -8.36
CA GLU A 157 42.78 4.12 -7.54
C GLU A 157 42.63 2.59 -7.62
N TRP A 158 43.07 1.97 -8.72
CA TRP A 158 42.94 0.53 -9.01
C TRP A 158 44.28 -0.22 -9.00
N ASN A 159 45.34 0.37 -8.45
CA ASN A 159 46.66 -0.25 -8.39
C ASN A 159 46.78 -1.36 -7.33
N SER A 160 45.95 -1.33 -6.28
CA SER A 160 45.90 -2.34 -5.22
C SER A 160 44.88 -3.45 -5.47
N GLU A 161 43.75 -3.11 -6.10
CA GLU A 161 42.71 -4.03 -6.51
C GLU A 161 42.04 -3.53 -7.80
N LYS A 162 41.68 -4.47 -8.69
CA LYS A 162 41.02 -4.16 -9.96
C LYS A 162 39.63 -3.54 -9.75
N LEU A 163 39.25 -2.62 -10.64
CA LEU A 163 37.86 -2.21 -10.81
C LEU A 163 37.01 -3.37 -11.35
N LYS A 164 36.07 -3.88 -10.55
CA LYS A 164 35.13 -4.96 -10.92
C LYS A 164 33.80 -4.34 -11.36
N VAL A 165 33.49 -4.41 -12.65
CA VAL A 165 32.28 -3.82 -13.23
C VAL A 165 31.25 -4.91 -13.52
N PHE A 166 30.11 -4.80 -12.85
CA PHE A 166 28.92 -5.62 -13.10
C PHE A 166 27.94 -4.81 -13.96
N VAL A 167 27.89 -5.16 -15.25
CA VAL A 167 26.88 -4.64 -16.17
C VAL A 167 25.62 -5.48 -15.99
N VAL A 168 24.48 -4.86 -15.66
CA VAL A 168 23.25 -5.57 -15.25
C VAL A 168 22.13 -5.27 -16.24
N PRO A 169 21.90 -6.15 -17.24
CA PRO A 169 20.80 -6.01 -18.19
C PRO A 169 19.42 -6.04 -17.53
N HIS A 170 18.57 -5.09 -17.88
CA HIS A 170 17.18 -5.02 -17.42
C HIS A 170 16.25 -4.46 -18.50
N SER A 171 14.95 -4.56 -18.26
CA SER A 171 13.89 -3.93 -19.05
C SER A 171 12.81 -3.49 -18.08
N HIS A 172 12.49 -2.21 -18.05
CA HIS A 172 11.41 -1.72 -17.19
C HIS A 172 10.06 -1.91 -17.89
N ASN A 173 9.08 -2.50 -17.21
CA ASN A 173 7.83 -2.93 -17.82
C ASN A 173 6.63 -2.44 -17.01
N ASP A 174 6.15 -1.22 -17.29
CA ASP A 174 5.01 -0.60 -16.61
C ASP A 174 3.74 -1.47 -16.65
N PRO A 175 3.18 -1.86 -15.49
CA PRO A 175 1.87 -2.50 -15.39
C PRO A 175 0.69 -1.53 -15.65
N GLY A 176 0.78 -0.76 -16.74
CA GLY A 176 -0.14 0.27 -17.20
C GLY A 176 0.44 1.69 -17.09
N TRP A 177 0.51 2.43 -18.21
CA TRP A 177 0.99 3.82 -18.24
C TRP A 177 0.46 4.56 -19.48
N LYS A 178 1.11 4.37 -20.63
CA LYS A 178 0.68 4.93 -21.94
C LYS A 178 -0.27 4.01 -22.69
N LEU A 179 -0.29 2.73 -22.30
CA LEU A 179 -1.17 1.64 -22.74
C LEU A 179 -1.67 0.88 -21.50
N THR A 180 -2.72 0.05 -21.64
CA THR A 180 -3.19 -0.84 -20.58
C THR A 180 -2.26 -2.04 -20.37
N VAL A 181 -2.46 -2.77 -19.28
CA VAL A 181 -1.64 -3.93 -18.91
C VAL A 181 -1.68 -5.02 -19.99
N GLU A 182 -2.85 -5.34 -20.54
CA GLU A 182 -2.95 -6.39 -21.56
C GLU A 182 -2.35 -5.93 -22.90
N GLU A 183 -2.46 -4.64 -23.25
CA GLU A 183 -1.82 -4.08 -24.45
C GLU A 183 -0.30 -4.10 -24.36
N TYR A 184 0.29 -3.65 -23.24
CA TYR A 184 1.73 -3.76 -23.01
C TYR A 184 2.21 -5.21 -22.96
N TYR A 185 1.43 -6.12 -22.37
CA TYR A 185 1.74 -7.55 -22.39
C TYR A 185 1.79 -8.12 -23.82
N ASP A 186 0.74 -7.90 -24.62
CA ASP A 186 0.63 -8.45 -25.96
C ASP A 186 1.61 -7.83 -26.96
N LEU A 187 1.93 -6.54 -26.81
CA LEU A 187 2.81 -5.80 -27.71
C LEU A 187 4.29 -5.87 -27.31
N GLN A 188 4.61 -5.93 -26.02
CA GLN A 188 5.99 -5.77 -25.52
C GLN A 188 6.39 -6.84 -24.50
N SER A 189 5.83 -6.88 -23.29
CA SER A 189 6.38 -7.66 -22.17
C SER A 189 6.42 -9.18 -22.40
N ARG A 190 5.46 -9.74 -23.15
CA ARG A 190 5.52 -11.15 -23.58
C ARG A 190 6.73 -11.43 -24.47
N HIS A 191 7.01 -10.53 -25.42
CA HIS A 191 8.09 -10.67 -26.40
C HIS A 191 9.46 -10.44 -25.78
N ILE A 192 9.53 -9.57 -24.77
CA ILE A 192 10.74 -9.38 -23.94
C ILE A 192 11.05 -10.66 -23.16
N LEU A 193 10.09 -11.23 -22.43
CA LEU A 193 10.29 -12.48 -21.68
C LEU A 193 10.66 -13.66 -22.60
N ASP A 194 9.99 -13.81 -23.74
CA ASP A 194 10.36 -14.80 -24.77
C ASP A 194 11.79 -14.59 -25.29
N THR A 195 12.16 -13.35 -25.60
CA THR A 195 13.49 -12.98 -26.10
C THR A 195 14.58 -13.26 -25.06
N ILE A 196 14.37 -12.91 -23.79
CA ILE A 196 15.35 -13.13 -22.72
C ILE A 196 15.53 -14.61 -22.42
N VAL A 197 14.45 -15.39 -22.30
CA VAL A 197 14.52 -16.86 -22.09
C VAL A 197 15.31 -17.54 -23.22
N HIS A 198 15.07 -17.14 -24.47
CA HIS A 198 15.83 -17.63 -25.61
C HIS A 198 17.30 -17.17 -25.59
N THR A 199 17.55 -15.88 -25.37
CA THR A 199 18.85 -15.23 -25.60
C THR A 199 19.87 -15.50 -24.50
N LEU A 200 19.44 -15.66 -23.24
CA LEU A 200 20.33 -16.07 -22.15
C LEU A 200 20.82 -17.51 -22.31
N SER A 201 19.98 -18.41 -22.84
CA SER A 201 20.33 -19.84 -23.01
C SER A 201 21.47 -20.13 -23.99
N LYS A 202 21.86 -19.15 -24.82
CA LYS A 202 22.91 -19.30 -25.84
C LYS A 202 24.33 -19.15 -25.29
N ASP A 203 24.52 -18.42 -24.19
CA ASP A 203 25.84 -18.15 -23.60
C ASP A 203 25.70 -17.99 -22.07
N PRO A 204 26.30 -18.87 -21.25
CA PRO A 204 26.16 -18.83 -19.79
C PRO A 204 26.77 -17.58 -19.15
N ARG A 205 27.55 -16.77 -19.88
CA ARG A 205 28.04 -15.46 -19.43
C ARG A 205 26.94 -14.41 -19.36
N ARG A 206 25.85 -14.57 -20.10
CA ARG A 206 24.76 -13.56 -20.18
C ARG A 206 23.93 -13.57 -18.90
N LYS A 207 23.64 -12.37 -18.37
CA LYS A 207 22.80 -12.14 -17.19
C LYS A 207 21.62 -11.21 -17.52
N PHE A 208 20.56 -11.25 -16.69
CA PHE A 208 19.42 -10.33 -16.74
C PHE A 208 18.74 -10.21 -15.36
N ILE A 209 18.00 -9.13 -15.12
CA ILE A 209 17.11 -8.96 -13.95
C ILE A 209 15.67 -8.65 -14.37
N TRP A 210 14.68 -9.15 -13.63
CA TRP A 210 13.25 -8.88 -13.83
C TRP A 210 12.56 -8.53 -12.49
N GLU A 211 11.61 -7.59 -12.50
CA GLU A 211 10.88 -7.15 -11.29
C GLU A 211 9.40 -7.54 -11.34
N GLU A 212 8.69 -7.15 -12.40
CA GLU A 212 7.24 -6.99 -12.37
C GLU A 212 6.49 -8.33 -12.46
N MET A 213 6.01 -8.87 -11.33
CA MET A 213 5.38 -10.21 -11.30
C MET A 213 4.01 -10.27 -11.97
N SER A 214 3.31 -9.14 -12.09
CA SER A 214 2.06 -9.04 -12.85
C SER A 214 2.24 -9.53 -14.29
N TYR A 215 3.34 -9.15 -14.95
CA TYR A 215 3.70 -9.64 -16.29
C TYR A 215 4.31 -11.03 -16.29
N LEU A 216 5.14 -11.39 -15.29
CA LEU A 216 5.73 -12.73 -15.26
C LEU A 216 4.66 -13.82 -15.06
N GLU A 217 3.67 -13.61 -14.21
CA GLU A 217 2.57 -14.57 -14.00
C GLU A 217 1.68 -14.67 -15.25
N ARG A 218 1.41 -13.51 -15.87
CA ARG A 218 0.65 -13.39 -17.12
C ARG A 218 1.33 -14.07 -18.31
N TRP A 219 2.66 -13.99 -18.41
CA TRP A 219 3.49 -14.73 -19.37
C TRP A 219 3.53 -16.21 -19.03
N TRP A 220 3.77 -16.56 -17.76
CA TRP A 220 3.90 -17.95 -17.33
C TRP A 220 2.67 -18.76 -17.67
N ARG A 221 1.46 -18.19 -17.52
CA ARG A 221 0.20 -18.84 -17.91
C ARG A 221 0.14 -19.23 -19.38
N ASP A 222 0.65 -18.39 -20.27
CA ASP A 222 0.59 -18.58 -21.73
C ASP A 222 1.82 -19.35 -22.28
N ALA A 223 2.95 -19.33 -21.56
CA ALA A 223 4.19 -19.98 -21.94
C ALA A 223 4.09 -21.52 -21.99
N SER A 224 4.81 -22.14 -22.93
CA SER A 224 4.90 -23.60 -23.04
C SER A 224 5.70 -24.22 -21.89
N VAL A 225 5.60 -25.54 -21.68
CA VAL A 225 6.30 -26.24 -20.59
C VAL A 225 7.81 -26.08 -20.73
N GLU A 226 8.33 -26.17 -21.95
CA GLU A 226 9.75 -26.04 -22.28
C GLU A 226 10.27 -24.63 -21.97
N LYS A 227 9.48 -23.58 -22.26
CA LYS A 227 9.81 -22.19 -21.90
C LYS A 227 9.83 -22.00 -20.38
N ARG A 228 8.86 -22.55 -19.65
CA ARG A 228 8.78 -22.50 -18.18
C ARG A 228 9.96 -23.21 -17.52
N GLU A 229 10.33 -24.39 -18.03
CA GLU A 229 11.49 -25.15 -17.56
C GLU A 229 12.80 -24.39 -17.85
N LEU A 230 12.96 -23.84 -19.06
CA LEU A 230 14.15 -23.05 -19.41
C LEU A 230 14.28 -21.79 -18.57
N PHE A 231 13.19 -21.02 -18.37
CA PHE A 231 13.14 -19.89 -17.43
C PHE A 231 13.58 -20.31 -16.03
N THR A 232 13.00 -21.41 -15.51
CA THR A 232 13.31 -21.94 -14.17
C THR A 232 14.78 -22.34 -14.05
N ASN A 233 15.37 -22.89 -15.10
CA ASN A 233 16.78 -23.30 -15.14
C ASN A 233 17.72 -22.08 -15.21
N LEU A 234 17.38 -21.04 -15.99
CA LEU A 234 18.12 -19.78 -16.03
C LEU A 234 18.11 -19.07 -14.66
N VAL A 235 16.99 -19.11 -13.95
CA VAL A 235 16.88 -18.60 -12.58
C VAL A 235 17.74 -19.42 -11.60
N LYS A 236 17.66 -20.75 -11.64
CA LYS A 236 18.48 -21.64 -10.79
C LYS A 236 19.99 -21.55 -11.08
N ALA A 237 20.37 -21.20 -12.32
CA ALA A 237 21.76 -20.96 -12.72
C ALA A 237 22.25 -19.55 -12.36
N GLY A 238 21.39 -18.67 -11.83
CA GLY A 238 21.73 -17.26 -11.57
C GLY A 238 22.01 -16.46 -12.85
N GLN A 239 21.52 -16.90 -14.01
CA GLN A 239 21.52 -16.11 -15.24
C GLN A 239 20.37 -15.09 -15.28
N LEU A 240 19.24 -15.41 -14.66
CA LEU A 240 18.11 -14.51 -14.47
C LEU A 240 17.84 -14.35 -12.97
N GLU A 241 18.02 -13.15 -12.43
CA GLU A 241 17.59 -12.85 -11.05
C GLU A 241 16.21 -12.19 -11.06
N ILE A 242 15.36 -12.57 -10.12
CA ILE A 242 14.13 -11.83 -9.82
C ILE A 242 14.42 -10.88 -8.67
N VAL A 243 14.37 -9.59 -8.95
CA VAL A 243 14.61 -8.50 -7.98
C VAL A 243 13.26 -7.95 -7.54
N GLY A 244 13.09 -7.62 -6.26
CA GLY A 244 11.81 -7.21 -5.67
C GLY A 244 10.76 -8.33 -5.62
N GLY A 245 10.31 -8.81 -6.78
CA GLY A 245 9.27 -9.82 -6.89
C GLY A 245 7.90 -9.35 -6.40
N GLY A 246 7.68 -8.02 -6.43
CA GLY A 246 6.36 -7.45 -6.20
C GLY A 246 5.42 -7.80 -7.34
N TRP A 247 4.11 -7.73 -7.11
CA TRP A 247 3.16 -7.70 -8.22
C TRP A 247 3.45 -6.52 -9.18
N VAL A 248 3.93 -5.40 -8.62
CA VAL A 248 4.40 -4.21 -9.32
C VAL A 248 5.54 -3.53 -8.54
N MET A 249 6.36 -2.73 -9.20
CA MET A 249 7.16 -1.69 -8.55
C MET A 249 6.22 -0.56 -8.10
N ASN A 250 5.93 -0.47 -6.79
CA ASN A 250 4.89 0.44 -6.28
C ASN A 250 5.37 1.89 -6.11
N ASP A 251 4.43 2.84 -6.15
CA ASP A 251 4.64 4.19 -5.63
C ASP A 251 4.98 4.14 -4.13
N GLU A 252 5.86 5.02 -3.68
CA GLU A 252 6.27 5.15 -2.27
C GLU A 252 5.69 6.40 -1.59
N ALA A 253 5.00 7.29 -2.32
CA ALA A 253 4.31 8.43 -1.74
C ALA A 253 2.87 8.09 -1.33
N ASN A 254 2.00 7.73 -2.29
CA ASN A 254 0.55 7.63 -2.08
C ASN A 254 0.09 6.25 -1.60
N SER A 255 0.83 5.18 -1.94
CA SER A 255 0.52 3.81 -1.50
C SER A 255 0.50 3.72 0.02
N HIS A 256 -0.46 2.98 0.57
CA HIS A 256 -0.56 2.73 2.01
C HIS A 256 0.10 1.40 2.39
N TYR A 257 0.69 1.32 3.58
CA TYR A 257 1.56 0.20 3.97
C TYR A 257 0.86 -1.17 3.91
N PHE A 258 -0.47 -1.23 4.12
CA PHE A 258 -1.28 -2.42 3.91
C PHE A 258 -1.21 -2.91 2.45
N ALA A 259 -1.46 -2.04 1.48
CA ALA A 259 -1.43 -2.40 0.07
C ALA A 259 -0.01 -2.75 -0.43
N ILE A 260 1.03 -2.11 0.13
CA ILE A 260 2.43 -2.48 -0.12
C ILE A 260 2.72 -3.89 0.41
N ILE A 261 2.26 -4.24 1.61
CA ILE A 261 2.39 -5.60 2.14
C ILE A 261 1.66 -6.62 1.25
N GLU A 262 0.41 -6.35 0.86
CA GLU A 262 -0.35 -7.27 0.00
C GLU A 262 0.29 -7.46 -1.39
N GLN A 263 0.76 -6.38 -2.03
CA GLN A 263 1.34 -6.46 -3.38
C GLN A 263 2.65 -7.26 -3.41
N ILE A 264 3.55 -7.02 -2.44
CA ILE A 264 4.82 -7.75 -2.34
C ILE A 264 4.58 -9.20 -1.91
N THR A 265 3.55 -9.46 -1.09
CA THR A 265 3.18 -10.82 -0.66
C THR A 265 2.62 -11.67 -1.81
N GLU A 266 1.69 -11.15 -2.62
CA GLU A 266 1.07 -11.91 -3.72
C GLU A 266 2.12 -12.33 -4.77
N GLY A 267 3.02 -11.42 -5.18
CA GLY A 267 4.11 -11.72 -6.10
C GLY A 267 5.11 -12.75 -5.53
N ASN A 268 5.62 -12.51 -4.33
CA ASN A 268 6.63 -13.38 -3.72
C ASN A 268 6.08 -14.77 -3.33
N MET A 269 4.83 -14.86 -2.86
CA MET A 269 4.19 -16.16 -2.62
C MET A 269 3.99 -16.95 -3.92
N TRP A 270 3.69 -16.28 -5.04
CA TRP A 270 3.59 -16.93 -6.35
C TRP A 270 4.96 -17.43 -6.85
N LEU A 271 6.01 -16.61 -6.74
CA LEU A 271 7.40 -17.00 -7.03
C LEU A 271 7.80 -18.26 -6.26
N LYS A 272 7.52 -18.28 -4.95
CA LYS A 272 7.91 -19.40 -4.08
C LYS A 272 7.16 -20.69 -4.41
N ASP A 273 5.86 -20.60 -4.72
CA ASP A 273 5.05 -21.77 -5.08
C ASP A 273 5.29 -22.30 -6.50
N THR A 274 5.75 -21.45 -7.42
CA THR A 274 5.77 -21.77 -8.86
C THR A 274 7.18 -22.02 -9.40
N ILE A 275 8.16 -21.21 -8.98
CA ILE A 275 9.56 -21.25 -9.45
C ILE A 275 10.51 -21.75 -8.33
N GLY A 276 10.12 -21.54 -7.06
CA GLY A 276 10.81 -22.05 -5.87
C GLY A 276 11.75 -21.05 -5.18
N VAL A 277 11.96 -19.88 -5.78
CA VAL A 277 12.87 -18.82 -5.31
C VAL A 277 12.23 -17.87 -4.29
N VAL A 278 13.08 -17.09 -3.62
CA VAL A 278 12.70 -15.91 -2.83
C VAL A 278 13.72 -14.80 -3.14
N PRO A 279 13.31 -13.64 -3.66
CA PRO A 279 14.15 -12.45 -3.80
C PRO A 279 14.71 -11.97 -2.45
N LYS A 280 15.91 -11.37 -2.51
CA LYS A 280 16.60 -10.74 -1.37
C LYS A 280 17.13 -9.33 -1.67
N ASN A 281 17.09 -8.92 -2.94
CA ASN A 281 17.52 -7.62 -3.42
C ASN A 281 16.31 -6.88 -4.01
N SER A 282 16.09 -5.63 -3.61
CA SER A 282 15.03 -4.77 -4.12
C SER A 282 15.55 -3.79 -5.18
N TRP A 283 14.70 -3.45 -6.15
CA TRP A 283 15.02 -2.63 -7.32
C TRP A 283 13.87 -1.66 -7.58
N ALA A 284 14.03 -0.40 -7.15
CA ALA A 284 12.99 0.63 -7.24
C ALA A 284 13.52 1.82 -8.07
N ILE A 285 13.56 1.67 -9.40
CA ILE A 285 14.18 2.67 -10.28
C ILE A 285 13.28 3.86 -10.64
N ASP A 286 11.95 3.70 -10.62
CA ASP A 286 11.01 4.72 -11.09
C ASP A 286 10.08 5.41 -10.07
N PRO A 287 9.82 4.93 -8.82
CA PRO A 287 9.01 5.68 -7.86
C PRO A 287 9.54 7.11 -7.64
N PHE A 288 8.65 8.12 -7.71
CA PHE A 288 9.02 9.55 -7.85
C PHE A 288 9.49 10.20 -6.52
N GLY A 289 10.49 9.59 -5.88
CA GLY A 289 10.92 9.82 -4.50
C GLY A 289 10.60 8.62 -3.62
N TYR A 290 11.34 8.48 -2.50
CA TYR A 290 11.38 7.23 -1.73
C TYR A 290 11.08 7.43 -0.24
N SER A 291 10.44 6.41 0.33
CA SER A 291 9.96 6.36 1.71
C SER A 291 10.75 5.35 2.54
N PRO A 292 11.24 5.71 3.76
CA PRO A 292 11.85 4.76 4.68
C PRO A 292 10.88 3.64 5.11
N THR A 293 9.56 3.80 4.92
CA THR A 293 8.60 2.70 5.12
C THR A 293 8.88 1.53 4.18
N MET A 294 9.31 1.78 2.94
CA MET A 294 9.66 0.70 2.00
C MET A 294 10.91 -0.05 2.48
N ALA A 295 11.94 0.67 2.92
CA ALA A 295 13.15 0.10 3.52
C ALA A 295 12.82 -0.82 4.73
N TYR A 296 11.95 -0.35 5.63
CA TYR A 296 11.46 -1.12 6.79
C TYR A 296 10.68 -2.38 6.37
N LEU A 297 9.71 -2.25 5.47
CA LEU A 297 8.89 -3.37 5.01
C LEU A 297 9.73 -4.43 4.30
N LEU A 298 10.65 -4.03 3.42
CA LEU A 298 11.61 -4.92 2.77
C LEU A 298 12.46 -5.67 3.80
N ARG A 299 13.00 -4.99 4.82
CA ARG A 299 13.80 -5.64 5.87
C ARG A 299 12.99 -6.67 6.66
N ARG A 300 11.75 -6.35 7.06
CA ARG A 300 10.81 -7.27 7.73
C ARG A 300 10.18 -8.32 6.79
N MET A 301 10.49 -8.26 5.49
CA MET A 301 10.18 -9.29 4.49
C MET A 301 11.37 -10.24 4.19
N GLY A 302 12.57 -9.94 4.71
CA GLY A 302 13.77 -10.76 4.53
C GLY A 302 14.75 -10.26 3.46
N PHE A 303 14.61 -9.02 2.97
CA PHE A 303 15.56 -8.42 2.05
C PHE A 303 16.84 -7.97 2.76
N GLU A 304 17.97 -8.11 2.06
CA GLU A 304 19.32 -7.74 2.54
C GLU A 304 19.79 -6.39 1.97
N ASN A 305 19.35 -6.07 0.74
CA ASN A 305 19.82 -4.92 -0.03
C ASN A 305 18.67 -4.29 -0.84
N MET A 306 18.74 -2.99 -1.09
CA MET A 306 17.83 -2.26 -1.99
C MET A 306 18.56 -1.25 -2.87
N LEU A 307 17.98 -0.93 -4.02
CA LEU A 307 18.45 0.10 -4.94
C LEU A 307 17.37 1.13 -5.24
N ILE A 308 17.75 2.41 -5.25
CA ILE A 308 16.88 3.55 -5.56
C ILE A 308 17.54 4.51 -6.57
N GLN A 309 16.74 5.28 -7.31
CA GLN A 309 17.20 6.17 -8.39
C GLN A 309 16.62 7.59 -8.36
N ARG A 310 15.30 7.80 -8.41
CA ARG A 310 14.67 9.14 -8.49
C ARG A 310 14.69 9.96 -7.19
N THR A 311 15.89 10.28 -6.71
CA THR A 311 16.14 11.26 -5.64
C THR A 311 16.48 12.63 -6.22
N HIS A 312 16.22 13.70 -5.47
CA HIS A 312 16.48 15.08 -5.92
C HIS A 312 17.96 15.28 -6.34
N TYR A 313 18.20 15.93 -7.48
CA TYR A 313 19.54 16.00 -8.08
C TYR A 313 20.63 16.58 -7.17
N GLU A 314 20.39 17.69 -6.46
CA GLU A 314 21.36 18.23 -5.49
C GLU A 314 21.66 17.28 -4.30
N LEU A 315 20.75 16.37 -3.93
CA LEU A 315 21.04 15.33 -2.92
C LEU A 315 21.97 14.26 -3.50
N LYS A 316 21.78 13.85 -4.77
CA LYS A 316 22.73 12.98 -5.48
C LYS A 316 24.12 13.63 -5.55
N LYS A 317 24.19 14.92 -5.89
CA LYS A 317 25.43 15.72 -5.98
C LYS A 317 26.18 15.74 -4.65
N GLU A 318 25.54 16.12 -3.53
CA GLU A 318 26.19 16.15 -2.21
C GLU A 318 26.60 14.74 -1.74
N LEU A 319 25.75 13.72 -1.90
CA LEU A 319 26.11 12.35 -1.51
C LEU A 319 27.27 11.79 -2.37
N ALA A 320 27.29 12.07 -3.67
CA ALA A 320 28.38 11.69 -4.57
C ALA A 320 29.70 12.41 -4.20
N LEU A 321 29.66 13.70 -3.87
CA LEU A 321 30.83 14.49 -3.43
C LEU A 321 31.47 13.92 -2.15
N LYS A 322 30.72 13.18 -1.33
CA LYS A 322 31.21 12.54 -0.09
C LYS A 322 31.42 11.03 -0.20
N LYS A 323 31.16 10.40 -1.35
CA LYS A 323 31.10 8.93 -1.51
C LYS A 323 30.11 8.27 -0.53
N ASN A 324 28.92 8.88 -0.39
CA ASN A 324 27.83 8.47 0.51
C ASN A 324 26.57 8.05 -0.26
N LEU A 325 26.71 7.63 -1.52
CA LEU A 325 25.62 7.05 -2.32
C LEU A 325 25.32 5.58 -1.94
N GLU A 326 26.26 4.91 -1.30
CA GLU A 326 26.10 3.61 -0.64
C GLU A 326 26.01 3.86 0.86
N TYR A 327 24.90 3.44 1.50
CA TYR A 327 24.63 3.69 2.92
C TYR A 327 23.68 2.64 3.50
N THR A 328 23.62 2.55 4.83
CA THR A 328 22.62 1.72 5.52
C THR A 328 21.43 2.59 5.92
N TRP A 329 20.24 2.31 5.40
CA TRP A 329 19.03 3.10 5.67
C TRP A 329 18.33 2.57 6.92
N ARG A 330 18.22 3.43 7.94
CA ARG A 330 17.72 3.15 9.29
C ARG A 330 16.44 3.92 9.57
N GLN A 331 15.48 3.31 10.27
CA GLN A 331 14.30 4.05 10.73
C GLN A 331 14.67 5.04 11.84
N SER A 332 14.03 6.21 11.88
CA SER A 332 14.43 7.32 12.78
C SER A 332 14.25 7.04 14.28
N TRP A 333 13.52 5.97 14.64
CA TRP A 333 13.31 5.50 16.03
C TRP A 333 14.08 4.21 16.36
N ASP A 334 14.70 3.54 15.38
CA ASP A 334 15.39 2.26 15.58
C ASP A 334 16.80 2.47 16.14
N ALA A 335 16.88 2.59 17.46
CA ALA A 335 18.13 2.69 18.19
C ALA A 335 18.90 1.35 18.29
N GLU A 336 18.33 0.24 17.80
CA GLU A 336 18.89 -1.12 17.91
C GLU A 336 19.51 -1.63 16.60
N GLU A 337 19.45 -0.83 15.53
CA GLU A 337 19.93 -1.19 14.17
C GLU A 337 19.18 -2.41 13.57
N SER A 338 18.00 -2.74 14.10
CA SER A 338 17.22 -3.92 13.72
C SER A 338 16.52 -3.80 12.36
N THR A 339 16.28 -2.56 11.91
CA THR A 339 15.56 -2.18 10.68
C THR A 339 16.50 -1.89 9.50
N ASP A 340 17.82 -1.86 9.77
CA ASP A 340 18.86 -1.52 8.80
C ASP A 340 18.79 -2.38 7.54
N ILE A 341 18.79 -1.72 6.38
CA ILE A 341 18.95 -2.33 5.05
C ILE A 341 20.01 -1.57 4.24
N PHE A 342 20.86 -2.29 3.52
CA PHE A 342 21.91 -1.66 2.71
C PHE A 342 21.32 -1.10 1.41
N THR A 343 21.54 0.19 1.15
CA THR A 343 20.93 0.94 0.06
C THR A 343 21.99 1.47 -0.91
N HIS A 344 21.81 1.17 -2.20
CA HIS A 344 22.53 1.80 -3.30
C HIS A 344 21.66 2.91 -3.92
N MET A 345 22.11 4.16 -3.85
CA MET A 345 21.56 5.25 -4.65
C MET A 345 22.33 5.37 -5.98
N MET A 346 21.60 5.30 -7.09
CA MET A 346 22.18 5.58 -8.41
C MET A 346 22.54 7.09 -8.55
N PRO A 347 23.62 7.45 -9.27
CA PRO A 347 24.24 8.77 -9.12
C PRO A 347 23.69 9.85 -10.07
N PHE A 348 23.00 9.44 -11.14
CA PHE A 348 22.72 10.29 -12.31
C PHE A 348 21.21 10.48 -12.54
N TYR A 349 20.85 11.22 -13.60
CA TYR A 349 19.49 11.73 -13.88
C TYR A 349 18.43 10.64 -14.12
N SER A 350 18.80 9.57 -14.83
CA SER A 350 17.88 8.51 -15.28
C SER A 350 18.49 7.11 -15.08
N TYR A 351 17.66 6.06 -15.24
CA TYR A 351 18.10 4.66 -15.33
C TYR A 351 18.35 4.19 -16.77
N ASP A 352 18.15 5.06 -17.77
CA ASP A 352 18.48 4.77 -19.16
C ASP A 352 20.00 4.56 -19.38
N ILE A 353 20.37 3.82 -20.44
CA ILE A 353 21.77 3.50 -20.77
C ILE A 353 22.66 4.75 -20.89
N PRO A 354 22.25 5.86 -21.53
CA PRO A 354 22.97 7.13 -21.49
C PRO A 354 23.31 7.63 -20.08
N HIS A 355 22.42 7.44 -19.09
CA HIS A 355 22.63 7.91 -17.72
C HIS A 355 23.07 6.81 -16.73
N THR A 356 23.41 5.59 -17.16
CA THR A 356 23.92 4.54 -16.26
C THR A 356 25.39 4.22 -16.39
N CYS A 357 25.99 4.40 -17.59
CA CYS A 357 27.38 4.01 -17.84
C CYS A 357 28.40 4.91 -17.13
N GLY A 358 28.09 6.20 -16.98
CA GLY A 358 29.02 7.21 -16.49
C GLY A 358 28.46 8.63 -16.61
N PRO A 359 29.24 9.65 -16.22
CA PRO A 359 28.78 11.03 -16.13
C PRO A 359 28.60 11.74 -17.50
N GLU A 360 29.03 11.15 -18.62
CA GLU A 360 28.95 11.78 -19.94
C GLU A 360 27.92 11.05 -20.83
N PRO A 361 26.63 11.44 -20.80
CA PRO A 361 25.58 10.69 -21.52
C PRO A 361 25.76 10.72 -23.05
N ALA A 362 26.41 11.77 -23.56
CA ALA A 362 26.86 11.87 -24.95
C ALA A 362 27.90 10.80 -25.37
N ILE A 363 28.59 10.18 -24.41
CA ILE A 363 29.49 9.03 -24.62
C ILE A 363 28.73 7.73 -24.34
N CYS A 364 28.00 7.64 -23.22
CA CYS A 364 27.27 6.43 -22.83
C CYS A 364 26.20 6.01 -23.85
N CYS A 365 25.53 6.96 -24.49
CA CYS A 365 24.57 6.65 -25.56
C CYS A 365 25.23 5.94 -26.77
N GLU A 366 26.53 6.18 -27.02
CA GLU A 366 27.27 5.43 -28.05
C GLU A 366 27.51 3.95 -27.70
N PHE A 367 27.06 3.49 -26.52
CA PHE A 367 27.08 2.10 -26.08
C PHE A 367 25.67 1.53 -25.84
N ASP A 368 24.61 2.28 -26.15
CA ASP A 368 23.27 1.70 -26.28
C ASP A 368 23.10 1.12 -27.70
N PHE A 369 23.47 -0.15 -27.91
CA PHE A 369 23.55 -0.72 -29.26
C PHE A 369 22.19 -0.86 -29.96
N ALA A 370 21.06 -0.66 -29.27
CA ALA A 370 19.75 -0.58 -29.92
C ALA A 370 19.47 0.78 -30.58
N ARG A 371 20.29 1.81 -30.32
CA ARG A 371 20.22 3.12 -30.99
C ARG A 371 21.11 3.19 -32.25
N MET A 372 21.56 2.05 -32.76
CA MET A 372 22.26 1.94 -34.04
C MET A 372 21.28 2.15 -35.21
N PRO A 373 21.71 2.79 -36.32
CA PRO A 373 20.87 2.95 -37.51
C PRO A 373 20.33 1.60 -38.02
N GLY A 374 19.01 1.50 -38.17
CA GLY A 374 18.30 0.28 -38.58
C GLY A 374 17.44 -0.36 -37.49
N PHE A 375 17.62 0.02 -36.22
CA PHE A 375 16.73 -0.35 -35.12
C PHE A 375 15.59 0.67 -34.93
N ASN A 376 14.49 0.23 -34.31
CA ASN A 376 13.28 1.01 -34.07
C ASN A 376 13.35 1.89 -32.79
N TYR A 377 14.50 2.48 -32.49
CA TYR A 377 14.71 3.35 -31.32
C TYR A 377 15.26 4.73 -31.72
N GLU A 378 15.06 5.74 -30.88
CA GLU A 378 15.54 7.09 -31.14
C GLU A 378 17.07 7.17 -31.12
N LEU A 379 17.63 7.71 -32.20
CA LEU A 379 19.05 8.04 -32.33
C LEU A 379 19.49 8.97 -31.19
N CYS A 380 20.71 8.75 -30.68
CA CYS A 380 21.27 9.52 -29.58
C CYS A 380 21.17 11.06 -29.78
N PRO A 381 20.50 11.79 -28.87
CA PRO A 381 20.21 13.22 -29.03
C PRO A 381 21.46 14.11 -29.00
N TRP A 382 22.61 13.59 -28.56
CA TRP A 382 23.90 14.28 -28.57
C TRP A 382 24.66 14.19 -29.91
N GLY A 383 24.05 13.64 -30.97
CA GLY A 383 24.64 13.59 -32.32
C GLY A 383 25.82 12.62 -32.48
N LYS A 384 26.09 11.78 -31.46
CA LYS A 384 27.05 10.68 -31.52
C LYS A 384 26.29 9.38 -31.35
N HIS A 385 26.34 8.52 -32.36
CA HIS A 385 25.55 7.30 -32.41
C HIS A 385 26.43 6.08 -32.10
N PRO A 386 25.86 4.99 -31.53
CA PRO A 386 26.55 3.72 -31.38
C PRO A 386 26.97 3.15 -32.73
N VAL A 387 28.04 2.36 -32.71
CA VAL A 387 28.58 1.62 -33.87
C VAL A 387 28.90 0.19 -33.45
N GLU A 388 28.75 -0.76 -34.37
CA GLU A 388 29.04 -2.17 -34.10
C GLU A 388 30.51 -2.38 -33.69
N ILE A 389 30.73 -3.19 -32.66
CA ILE A 389 32.06 -3.48 -32.13
C ILE A 389 32.72 -4.56 -32.99
N ASN A 390 33.92 -4.26 -33.46
CA ASN A 390 34.70 -5.13 -34.35
C ASN A 390 36.19 -5.09 -33.95
N GLN A 391 37.02 -5.91 -34.60
CA GLN A 391 38.45 -6.00 -34.26
C GLN A 391 39.25 -4.72 -34.55
N GLU A 392 38.73 -3.81 -35.38
CA GLU A 392 39.38 -2.54 -35.73
C GLU A 392 39.10 -1.45 -34.69
N ASN A 393 37.89 -1.43 -34.10
CA ASN A 393 37.47 -0.39 -33.16
C ASN A 393 37.49 -0.81 -31.69
N VAL A 394 37.46 -2.11 -31.35
CA VAL A 394 37.24 -2.60 -29.98
C VAL A 394 38.18 -1.97 -28.94
N GLN A 395 39.43 -1.67 -29.29
CA GLN A 395 40.38 -0.97 -28.41
C GLN A 395 39.93 0.44 -28.04
N GLU A 396 39.55 1.29 -29.01
CA GLU A 396 39.08 2.66 -28.75
C GLU A 396 37.78 2.62 -27.95
N ARG A 397 36.84 1.76 -28.38
CA ARG A 397 35.52 1.60 -27.74
C ARG A 397 35.66 1.11 -26.29
N ALA A 398 36.51 0.12 -26.02
CA ALA A 398 36.72 -0.42 -24.68
C ALA A 398 37.39 0.58 -23.75
N LEU A 399 38.41 1.30 -24.22
CA LEU A 399 39.08 2.34 -23.42
C LEU A 399 38.13 3.51 -23.09
N LYS A 400 37.30 3.91 -24.06
CA LYS A 400 36.30 4.98 -23.91
C LYS A 400 35.15 4.61 -22.96
N LEU A 401 34.69 3.36 -22.98
CA LEU A 401 33.72 2.86 -22.01
C LEU A 401 34.34 2.71 -20.61
N LEU A 402 35.57 2.21 -20.52
CA LEU A 402 36.27 2.03 -19.25
C LEU A 402 36.59 3.38 -18.57
N ASP A 403 36.87 4.45 -19.33
CA ASP A 403 36.97 5.83 -18.79
C ASP A 403 35.68 6.26 -18.08
N GLN A 404 34.51 5.98 -18.65
CA GLN A 404 33.21 6.29 -18.03
C GLN A 404 32.94 5.45 -16.77
N TYR A 405 33.26 4.15 -16.82
CA TYR A 405 33.19 3.27 -15.64
C TYR A 405 34.13 3.73 -14.51
N ARG A 406 35.37 4.09 -14.85
CA ARG A 406 36.35 4.65 -13.91
C ARG A 406 35.88 5.97 -13.30
N LYS A 407 35.34 6.89 -14.09
CA LYS A 407 34.72 8.11 -13.58
C LYS A 407 33.57 7.79 -12.61
N LYS A 408 32.65 6.89 -12.99
CA LYS A 408 31.52 6.49 -12.14
C LYS A 408 31.98 5.87 -10.81
N SER A 409 33.01 5.02 -10.81
CA SER A 409 33.51 4.39 -9.57
C SER A 409 34.12 5.39 -8.58
N THR A 410 34.64 6.55 -9.04
CA THR A 410 35.11 7.59 -8.10
C THR A 410 34.01 8.15 -7.19
N LEU A 411 32.73 8.01 -7.55
CA LEU A 411 31.57 8.49 -6.78
C LEU A 411 31.16 7.53 -5.63
N TYR A 412 31.74 6.33 -5.60
CA TYR A 412 31.44 5.26 -4.65
C TYR A 412 32.64 4.95 -3.75
N ARG A 413 32.48 4.10 -2.72
CA ARG A 413 33.58 3.79 -1.79
C ARG A 413 34.48 2.65 -2.28
N THR A 414 33.89 1.66 -2.93
CA THR A 414 34.53 0.38 -3.28
C THR A 414 35.06 0.35 -4.72
N ASN A 415 35.88 -0.66 -5.02
CA ASN A 415 36.28 -1.03 -6.37
C ASN A 415 35.29 -2.01 -7.04
N THR A 416 34.06 -2.10 -6.54
CA THR A 416 32.96 -2.89 -7.10
C THR A 416 31.86 -1.96 -7.64
N LEU A 417 31.66 -1.94 -8.95
CA LEU A 417 30.80 -0.98 -9.65
C LEU A 417 29.57 -1.64 -10.29
N LEU A 418 28.39 -1.08 -9.99
CA LEU A 418 27.13 -1.40 -10.65
C LEU A 418 26.89 -0.53 -11.90
N VAL A 419 26.55 -1.14 -13.03
CA VAL A 419 26.16 -0.46 -14.27
C VAL A 419 24.88 -1.08 -14.83
N PRO A 420 23.70 -0.50 -14.59
CA PRO A 420 22.47 -0.96 -15.24
C PRO A 420 22.55 -0.81 -16.76
N LEU A 421 21.99 -1.78 -17.50
CA LEU A 421 21.92 -1.78 -18.96
C LEU A 421 20.46 -2.03 -19.39
N GLY A 422 19.66 -0.97 -19.40
CA GLY A 422 18.25 -1.03 -19.72
C GLY A 422 17.62 0.36 -19.81
N ASP A 423 16.33 0.37 -20.06
CA ASP A 423 15.47 1.53 -20.32
C ASP A 423 14.01 0.99 -20.28
N ASP A 424 13.03 1.81 -20.66
CA ASP A 424 11.63 1.38 -20.85
C ASP A 424 11.50 0.29 -21.94
N PHE A 425 10.85 -0.83 -21.62
CA PHE A 425 10.45 -1.93 -22.53
C PHE A 425 11.52 -2.41 -23.54
N ARG A 426 12.78 -2.47 -23.10
CA ARG A 426 13.94 -2.93 -23.88
C ARG A 426 14.03 -4.46 -23.96
N TYR A 427 14.94 -4.97 -24.79
CA TYR A 427 15.14 -6.40 -25.09
C TYR A 427 13.91 -7.06 -25.73
N ILE A 428 13.18 -6.31 -26.55
CA ILE A 428 11.91 -6.75 -27.17
C ILE A 428 12.12 -7.71 -28.35
N SER A 429 13.28 -7.66 -29.01
CA SER A 429 13.62 -8.53 -30.14
C SER A 429 14.98 -9.22 -29.97
N ILE A 430 15.13 -10.37 -30.63
CA ILE A 430 16.37 -11.15 -30.62
C ILE A 430 17.52 -10.34 -31.22
N ASP A 431 17.30 -9.61 -32.31
CA ASP A 431 18.35 -8.81 -32.96
C ASP A 431 18.87 -7.69 -32.04
N GLU A 432 17.97 -7.10 -31.25
CA GLU A 432 18.30 -6.05 -30.28
C GLU A 432 19.06 -6.63 -29.08
N ALA A 433 18.59 -7.75 -28.54
CA ALA A 433 19.25 -8.44 -27.43
C ALA A 433 20.63 -8.97 -27.84
N GLU A 434 20.78 -9.56 -29.03
CA GLU A 434 22.07 -9.98 -29.59
C GLU A 434 22.99 -8.78 -29.88
N ALA A 435 22.46 -7.65 -30.35
CA ALA A 435 23.23 -6.42 -30.53
C ALA A 435 23.79 -5.90 -29.20
N GLN A 436 23.02 -5.90 -28.11
CA GLN A 436 23.56 -5.56 -26.78
C GLN A 436 24.58 -6.62 -26.33
N PHE A 437 24.17 -7.89 -26.23
CA PHE A 437 25.00 -8.94 -25.61
C PHE A 437 26.33 -9.19 -26.36
N ARG A 438 26.33 -9.22 -27.71
CA ARG A 438 27.54 -9.47 -28.50
C ARG A 438 28.54 -8.32 -28.41
N ASN A 439 28.07 -7.08 -28.58
CA ASN A 439 28.94 -5.90 -28.56
C ASN A 439 29.56 -5.69 -27.18
N TYR A 440 28.77 -5.77 -26.11
CA TYR A 440 29.30 -5.69 -24.74
C TYR A 440 30.27 -6.83 -24.42
N GLN A 441 30.00 -8.07 -24.85
CA GLN A 441 30.91 -9.18 -24.62
C GLN A 441 32.27 -8.99 -25.31
N MET A 442 32.32 -8.41 -26.51
CA MET A 442 33.59 -8.08 -27.17
C MET A 442 34.38 -7.00 -26.42
N LEU A 443 33.70 -6.01 -25.85
CA LEU A 443 34.31 -4.99 -24.99
C LEU A 443 34.85 -5.60 -23.69
N PHE A 444 34.10 -6.50 -23.06
CA PHE A 444 34.53 -7.23 -21.86
C PHE A 444 35.73 -8.12 -22.13
N ASP A 445 35.68 -8.91 -23.21
CA ASP A 445 36.76 -9.83 -23.59
C ASP A 445 38.06 -9.05 -23.90
N TYR A 446 37.98 -7.83 -24.45
CA TYR A 446 39.12 -6.92 -24.58
C TYR A 446 39.61 -6.35 -23.23
N ILE A 447 38.72 -5.81 -22.38
CA ILE A 447 39.10 -5.25 -21.07
C ILE A 447 39.79 -6.31 -20.20
N ASN A 448 39.21 -7.51 -20.14
CA ASN A 448 39.65 -8.60 -19.27
C ASN A 448 40.97 -9.24 -19.73
N SER A 449 41.27 -9.21 -21.04
CA SER A 449 42.51 -9.74 -21.62
C SER A 449 43.71 -8.78 -21.57
N ASN A 450 43.52 -7.54 -21.08
CA ASN A 450 44.57 -6.54 -20.95
C ASN A 450 44.84 -6.20 -19.45
N PRO A 451 45.73 -6.94 -18.76
CA PRO A 451 45.96 -6.76 -17.31
C PRO A 451 46.35 -5.33 -16.90
N SER A 452 47.05 -4.59 -17.77
CA SER A 452 47.45 -3.18 -17.56
C SER A 452 46.28 -2.20 -17.42
N LEU A 453 45.05 -2.62 -17.71
CA LEU A 453 43.84 -1.80 -17.49
C LEU A 453 43.33 -1.86 -16.05
N ASN A 454 43.86 -2.74 -15.19
CA ASN A 454 43.47 -2.91 -13.78
C ASN A 454 41.95 -2.99 -13.58
N ALA A 455 41.27 -3.73 -14.47
CA ALA A 455 39.82 -3.88 -14.47
C ALA A 455 39.40 -5.33 -14.77
N GLU A 456 38.15 -5.62 -14.44
CA GLU A 456 37.38 -6.79 -14.87
C GLU A 456 35.94 -6.34 -15.14
N ALA A 457 35.41 -6.58 -16.33
CA ALA A 457 34.05 -6.22 -16.72
C ALA A 457 33.28 -7.47 -17.20
N LYS A 458 32.03 -7.63 -16.77
CA LYS A 458 31.17 -8.76 -17.13
C LYS A 458 29.70 -8.42 -16.96
N PHE A 459 28.83 -9.23 -17.55
CA PHE A 459 27.42 -9.22 -17.16
C PHE A 459 27.27 -9.76 -15.73
N GLY A 460 26.43 -9.11 -14.94
CA GLY A 460 26.07 -9.48 -13.57
C GLY A 460 24.56 -9.44 -13.37
N THR A 461 24.12 -9.95 -12.23
CA THR A 461 22.80 -9.61 -11.66
C THR A 461 23.00 -8.64 -10.48
N LEU A 462 21.93 -8.27 -9.79
CA LEU A 462 21.99 -7.37 -8.64
C LEU A 462 22.68 -8.03 -7.43
N ASP A 463 22.47 -9.34 -7.26
CA ASP A 463 23.16 -10.16 -6.25
C ASP A 463 24.67 -10.27 -6.52
N ASP A 464 25.08 -10.46 -7.78
CA ASP A 464 26.50 -10.53 -8.13
C ASP A 464 27.26 -9.26 -7.72
N TYR A 465 26.63 -8.08 -7.87
CA TYR A 465 27.15 -6.81 -7.38
C TYR A 465 27.18 -6.75 -5.85
N PHE A 466 26.03 -6.88 -5.17
CA PHE A 466 25.96 -6.69 -3.70
C PHE A 466 26.80 -7.72 -2.93
N ARG A 467 26.81 -8.98 -3.36
CA ARG A 467 27.66 -10.03 -2.77
C ARG A 467 29.14 -9.69 -2.93
N THR A 468 29.58 -9.28 -4.11
CA THR A 468 31.00 -8.95 -4.36
C THR A 468 31.43 -7.66 -3.62
N LEU A 469 30.53 -6.70 -3.45
CA LEU A 469 30.74 -5.50 -2.63
C LEU A 469 30.91 -5.87 -1.16
N ARG A 470 30.06 -6.75 -0.61
CA ARG A 470 30.15 -7.23 0.77
C ARG A 470 31.44 -8.04 1.00
N GLU A 471 31.80 -8.93 0.08
CA GLU A 471 33.09 -9.66 0.08
C GLU A 471 34.33 -8.73 0.06
N GLU A 472 34.20 -7.53 -0.52
CA GLU A 472 35.26 -6.51 -0.52
C GLU A 472 35.29 -5.70 0.79
N ALA A 473 34.13 -5.26 1.28
CA ALA A 473 33.99 -4.48 2.52
C ALA A 473 34.38 -5.28 3.79
N ASP A 474 34.12 -6.59 3.81
CA ASP A 474 34.58 -7.50 4.87
C ASP A 474 36.12 -7.62 4.92
N ARG A 475 36.82 -7.28 3.82
CA ARG A 475 38.28 -7.35 3.70
C ARG A 475 38.96 -5.99 3.81
N ILE A 476 38.33 -4.92 3.35
CA ILE A 476 38.90 -3.56 3.27
C ILE A 476 38.00 -2.59 4.04
N ASN A 477 38.56 -1.97 5.07
CA ASN A 477 37.82 -1.02 5.90
C ASN A 477 37.65 0.34 5.19
N TYR A 478 36.47 0.58 4.62
CA TYR A 478 36.10 1.85 3.98
C TYR A 478 35.54 2.92 4.95
N SER A 479 35.53 2.67 6.27
CA SER A 479 34.85 3.53 7.24
C SER A 479 35.60 4.84 7.44
N LEU A 480 34.89 5.97 7.45
CA LEU A 480 35.50 7.29 7.66
C LEU A 480 35.71 7.60 9.16
N PRO A 481 36.68 8.47 9.52
CA PRO A 481 36.90 8.84 10.92
C PRO A 481 35.68 9.54 11.53
N GLY A 482 35.15 8.97 12.62
CA GLY A 482 33.95 9.48 13.30
C GLY A 482 32.62 8.91 12.80
N GLU A 483 32.64 8.02 11.79
CA GLU A 483 31.47 7.35 11.26
C GLU A 483 30.93 6.28 12.24
N VAL A 484 29.63 6.31 12.50
CA VAL A 484 28.87 5.35 13.31
C VAL A 484 28.69 4.06 12.54
N GLY A 485 28.21 4.17 11.30
CA GLY A 485 27.93 3.05 10.41
C GLY A 485 26.83 2.13 10.94
N SER A 486 26.97 0.82 10.66
CA SER A 486 25.99 -0.21 11.03
C SER A 486 26.68 -1.54 11.38
N GLY A 487 26.05 -2.34 12.23
CA GLY A 487 26.38 -3.76 12.42
C GLY A 487 26.12 -4.65 11.19
N LEU A 488 25.32 -4.21 10.21
CA LEU A 488 24.94 -4.98 9.00
C LEU A 488 26.05 -5.05 7.94
N ILE A 489 26.82 -3.97 7.80
CA ILE A 489 27.92 -3.86 6.82
C ILE A 489 28.89 -2.75 7.26
N GLY A 490 30.17 -3.10 7.36
CA GLY A 490 31.22 -2.12 7.68
C GLY A 490 31.59 -1.25 6.48
N GLY A 491 32.11 -0.05 6.74
CA GLY A 491 32.66 0.82 5.70
C GLY A 491 31.68 1.78 5.02
N PHE A 492 30.43 1.86 5.47
CA PHE A 492 29.39 2.72 4.92
C PHE A 492 28.65 3.49 6.03
N PRO A 493 28.16 4.71 5.77
CA PRO A 493 27.47 5.52 6.76
C PRO A 493 26.04 5.01 6.97
N SER A 494 25.48 5.34 8.12
CA SER A 494 24.06 5.20 8.43
C SER A 494 23.27 6.45 8.00
N LEU A 495 22.06 6.26 7.48
CA LEU A 495 21.19 7.35 6.99
C LEU A 495 19.75 7.17 7.50
N SER A 496 19.10 8.26 7.92
CA SER A 496 17.65 8.26 8.23
C SER A 496 16.90 9.47 7.64
N GLY A 497 15.58 9.33 7.54
CA GLY A 497 14.69 10.27 6.85
C GLY A 497 14.25 9.76 5.46
N ASP A 498 13.52 10.60 4.73
CA ASP A 498 12.91 10.30 3.43
C ASP A 498 13.43 11.19 2.29
N PHE A 499 13.19 10.76 1.04
CA PHE A 499 13.69 11.41 -0.18
C PHE A 499 12.61 12.19 -0.95
N PHE A 500 11.54 12.61 -0.27
CA PHE A 500 10.60 13.59 -0.79
C PHE A 500 11.07 15.03 -0.49
N THR A 501 10.80 16.02 -1.33
CA THR A 501 10.06 15.94 -2.60
C THR A 501 11.02 15.88 -3.79
N TYR A 502 10.81 14.93 -4.69
CA TYR A 502 11.67 14.73 -5.86
C TYR A 502 11.59 15.91 -6.83
N ALA A 503 12.75 16.35 -7.32
CA ALA A 503 12.87 17.14 -8.55
C ALA A 503 13.93 16.49 -9.43
N ASP A 504 13.60 16.30 -10.71
CA ASP A 504 14.50 15.69 -11.69
C ASP A 504 15.47 16.71 -12.31
N ARG A 505 15.09 17.99 -12.39
CA ARG A 505 15.88 19.11 -12.92
C ARG A 505 15.29 20.47 -12.51
N GLN A 506 16.09 21.54 -12.55
CA GLN A 506 15.59 22.92 -12.39
C GLN A 506 14.73 23.07 -11.12
N GLN A 507 13.50 23.60 -11.26
CA GLN A 507 12.49 23.69 -10.20
C GLN A 507 11.27 22.79 -10.48
N ASP A 508 11.47 21.71 -11.24
CA ASP A 508 10.45 20.76 -11.64
C ASP A 508 10.22 19.73 -10.51
N TYR A 509 9.55 20.16 -9.43
CA TYR A 509 9.18 19.28 -8.32
C TYR A 509 7.95 18.44 -8.66
N TRP A 510 8.04 17.14 -8.37
CA TRP A 510 7.04 16.12 -8.62
C TRP A 510 6.07 16.03 -7.44
N SER A 511 5.51 17.16 -7.01
CA SER A 511 4.48 17.22 -5.95
C SER A 511 3.03 17.21 -6.49
N GLY A 512 2.86 17.26 -7.81
CA GLY A 512 1.54 17.22 -8.45
C GLY A 512 0.87 15.84 -8.36
N TYR A 513 1.65 14.76 -8.45
CA TYR A 513 1.08 13.40 -8.40
C TYR A 513 0.57 12.98 -7.02
N TYR A 514 0.94 13.70 -5.95
CA TYR A 514 0.35 13.53 -4.60
C TYR A 514 -1.16 13.77 -4.58
N ILE A 515 -1.70 14.47 -5.59
CA ILE A 515 -3.11 14.81 -5.71
C ILE A 515 -3.73 14.47 -7.08
N SER A 516 -2.95 14.21 -8.14
CA SER A 516 -3.48 13.84 -9.47
C SER A 516 -4.51 12.70 -9.43
N ARG A 517 -5.63 12.88 -10.14
CA ARG A 517 -6.82 12.00 -10.15
C ARG A 517 -7.26 11.53 -8.74
N PRO A 518 -7.62 12.43 -7.80
CA PRO A 518 -7.85 12.05 -6.41
C PRO A 518 -9.09 11.18 -6.19
N PHE A 519 -10.02 11.18 -7.15
CA PHE A 519 -11.13 10.23 -7.18
C PHE A 519 -10.64 8.78 -7.09
N PHE A 520 -9.62 8.40 -7.86
CA PHE A 520 -9.11 7.02 -7.88
C PHE A 520 -8.24 6.69 -6.67
N LYS A 521 -7.49 7.67 -6.13
CA LYS A 521 -6.86 7.57 -4.78
C LYS A 521 -7.90 7.31 -3.67
N ALA A 522 -9.13 7.80 -3.80
CA ALA A 522 -10.22 7.47 -2.89
C ALA A 522 -10.90 6.11 -3.18
N VAL A 523 -10.82 5.59 -4.42
CA VAL A 523 -11.28 4.22 -4.75
C VAL A 523 -10.33 3.17 -4.20
N ASP A 524 -9.01 3.40 -4.32
CA ASP A 524 -7.93 2.59 -3.77
C ASP A 524 -8.17 2.26 -2.28
N ARG A 525 -8.27 3.30 -1.45
CA ARG A 525 -8.54 3.17 -0.01
C ARG A 525 -9.86 2.48 0.31
N VAL A 526 -10.89 2.69 -0.52
CA VAL A 526 -12.17 1.98 -0.39
C VAL A 526 -12.03 0.49 -0.75
N LEU A 527 -11.16 0.13 -1.69
CA LEU A 527 -10.81 -1.26 -2.02
C LEU A 527 -9.93 -1.89 -0.93
N GLU A 528 -8.91 -1.20 -0.40
CA GLU A 528 -8.09 -1.67 0.73
C GLU A 528 -8.96 -2.11 1.92
N GLN A 529 -9.79 -1.20 2.44
CA GLN A 529 -10.60 -1.48 3.63
C GLN A 529 -11.69 -2.52 3.37
N THR A 530 -12.27 -2.56 2.16
CA THR A 530 -13.23 -3.62 1.78
C THR A 530 -12.54 -4.98 1.62
N LEU A 531 -11.31 -5.02 1.10
CA LEU A 531 -10.51 -6.25 0.97
C LEU A 531 -10.12 -6.77 2.35
N ARG A 532 -9.51 -5.94 3.21
CA ARG A 532 -9.16 -6.29 4.60
C ARG A 532 -10.39 -6.81 5.36
N ALA A 533 -11.53 -6.13 5.25
CA ALA A 533 -12.78 -6.55 5.88
C ALA A 533 -13.28 -7.91 5.35
N ALA A 534 -13.25 -8.11 4.03
CA ALA A 534 -13.66 -9.37 3.40
C ALA A 534 -12.68 -10.53 3.70
N GLU A 535 -11.38 -10.27 3.84
CA GLU A 535 -10.39 -11.26 4.24
C GLU A 535 -10.54 -11.68 5.71
N ILE A 536 -10.81 -10.71 6.60
CA ILE A 536 -11.20 -10.99 8.00
C ILE A 536 -12.45 -11.88 8.02
N MET A 537 -13.49 -11.54 7.26
CA MET A 537 -14.69 -12.37 7.15
C MET A 537 -14.41 -13.76 6.55
N MET A 538 -13.49 -13.88 5.58
CA MET A 538 -13.06 -15.15 4.98
C MET A 538 -12.33 -16.03 6.00
N ALA A 539 -11.42 -15.47 6.79
CA ALA A 539 -10.69 -16.18 7.83
C ALA A 539 -11.61 -16.59 9.00
N LEU A 540 -12.51 -15.71 9.43
CA LEU A 540 -13.53 -16.03 10.42
C LEU A 540 -14.47 -17.13 9.91
N LEU A 541 -14.98 -17.03 8.68
CA LEU A 541 -15.89 -18.03 8.12
C LEU A 541 -15.18 -19.39 7.98
N HIS A 542 -13.99 -19.47 7.40
CA HIS A 542 -13.21 -20.72 7.36
C HIS A 542 -12.88 -21.27 8.77
N GLY A 543 -12.64 -20.39 9.75
CA GLY A 543 -12.33 -20.77 11.13
C GLY A 543 -13.51 -21.41 11.86
N TYR A 544 -14.69 -20.76 11.86
CA TYR A 544 -15.89 -21.24 12.56
C TYR A 544 -16.64 -22.36 11.80
N CYS A 545 -16.29 -22.66 10.54
CA CYS A 545 -17.05 -23.61 9.73
C CYS A 545 -16.74 -25.10 10.03
N GLN A 546 -17.61 -25.75 10.81
CA GLN A 546 -17.61 -27.22 10.95
C GLN A 546 -18.30 -27.97 9.79
N ARG A 547 -18.93 -27.28 8.82
CA ARG A 547 -19.81 -27.89 7.80
C ARG A 547 -19.29 -27.67 6.36
N ALA A 548 -19.12 -28.75 5.61
CA ALA A 548 -18.65 -28.74 4.21
C ALA A 548 -19.51 -27.92 3.21
N GLN A 549 -20.66 -27.37 3.62
CA GLN A 549 -21.44 -26.44 2.80
C GLN A 549 -20.92 -25.00 2.89
N CYS A 550 -20.41 -24.54 4.04
CA CYS A 550 -19.92 -23.17 4.17
C CYS A 550 -18.43 -23.03 3.80
N GLU A 551 -17.66 -24.12 3.87
CA GLU A 551 -16.35 -24.21 3.20
C GLU A 551 -16.49 -24.01 1.67
N LYS A 552 -17.54 -24.55 1.05
CA LYS A 552 -17.81 -24.34 -0.39
C LYS A 552 -18.08 -22.88 -0.73
N LEU A 553 -18.77 -22.12 0.12
CA LEU A 553 -18.96 -20.68 -0.07
C LEU A 553 -17.61 -19.96 -0.08
N ALA A 554 -16.75 -20.25 0.90
CA ALA A 554 -15.42 -19.63 1.01
C ALA A 554 -14.53 -19.96 -0.20
N THR A 555 -14.34 -21.26 -0.48
CA THR A 555 -13.54 -21.77 -1.60
C THR A 555 -14.12 -21.33 -2.96
N GLY A 556 -15.45 -21.22 -3.07
CA GLY A 556 -16.15 -20.71 -4.26
C GLY A 556 -15.90 -19.23 -4.57
N PHE A 557 -15.46 -18.44 -3.60
CA PHE A 557 -15.03 -17.04 -3.78
C PHE A 557 -13.51 -16.87 -3.82
N ALA A 558 -12.72 -17.94 -3.65
CA ALA A 558 -11.26 -17.87 -3.58
C ALA A 558 -10.63 -17.15 -4.79
N TYR A 559 -11.09 -17.42 -6.02
CA TYR A 559 -10.57 -16.76 -7.22
C TYR A 559 -10.92 -15.27 -7.29
N LYS A 560 -12.08 -14.87 -6.76
CA LYS A 560 -12.49 -13.47 -6.66
C LYS A 560 -11.66 -12.72 -5.62
N MET A 561 -11.32 -13.38 -4.50
CA MET A 561 -10.43 -12.83 -3.48
C MET A 561 -9.01 -12.62 -4.03
N THR A 562 -8.43 -13.61 -4.72
CA THR A 562 -7.13 -13.45 -5.40
C THR A 562 -7.17 -12.38 -6.49
N ALA A 563 -8.24 -12.29 -7.29
CA ALA A 563 -8.40 -11.21 -8.26
C ALA A 563 -8.50 -9.83 -7.60
N ALA A 564 -9.14 -9.71 -6.44
CA ALA A 564 -9.21 -8.46 -5.67
C ALA A 564 -7.86 -8.05 -5.10
N ARG A 565 -7.08 -8.99 -4.52
CA ARG A 565 -5.68 -8.72 -4.12
C ARG A 565 -4.85 -8.23 -5.29
N ARG A 566 -4.87 -8.95 -6.42
CA ARG A 566 -4.09 -8.62 -7.61
C ARG A 566 -4.50 -7.30 -8.26
N ASN A 567 -5.78 -6.94 -8.24
CA ASN A 567 -6.25 -5.65 -8.77
C ASN A 567 -5.87 -4.47 -7.84
N LEU A 568 -5.90 -4.65 -6.51
CA LEU A 568 -5.38 -3.66 -5.57
C LEU A 568 -3.87 -3.50 -5.72
N ALA A 569 -3.15 -4.62 -5.74
CA ALA A 569 -1.71 -4.70 -5.91
C ALA A 569 -1.24 -4.04 -7.21
N LEU A 570 -1.95 -4.31 -8.32
CA LEU A 570 -1.71 -3.69 -9.62
C LEU A 570 -1.85 -2.17 -9.57
N PHE A 571 -2.86 -1.65 -8.86
CA PHE A 571 -3.07 -0.20 -8.77
C PHE A 571 -1.99 0.52 -7.94
N GLN A 572 -1.19 -0.19 -7.13
CA GLN A 572 -0.09 0.44 -6.39
C GLN A 572 1.09 0.85 -7.30
N HIS A 573 1.10 0.50 -8.59
CA HIS A 573 2.11 0.92 -9.56
C HIS A 573 2.26 2.45 -9.61
N HIS A 574 3.45 2.92 -9.95
CA HIS A 574 3.80 4.34 -9.98
C HIS A 574 3.16 5.17 -11.11
N ASP A 575 2.34 4.59 -12.00
CA ASP A 575 1.36 5.36 -12.79
C ASP A 575 -0.12 5.10 -12.43
N GLY A 576 -0.38 4.11 -11.56
CA GLY A 576 -1.70 3.78 -11.02
C GLY A 576 -2.17 4.75 -9.93
N VAL A 577 -1.82 4.48 -8.67
CA VAL A 577 -2.27 5.25 -7.49
C VAL A 577 -1.77 6.69 -7.50
N THR A 578 -0.65 6.95 -8.16
CA THR A 578 -0.12 8.29 -8.48
C THR A 578 -1.05 9.11 -9.37
N GLY A 579 -1.90 8.45 -10.16
CA GLY A 579 -2.78 9.11 -11.13
C GLY A 579 -1.99 9.72 -12.28
N THR A 580 -0.95 9.05 -12.77
CA THR A 580 -0.10 9.55 -13.86
C THR A 580 -0.16 8.74 -15.16
N ALA A 581 -0.93 7.64 -15.20
CA ALA A 581 -1.29 6.96 -16.45
C ALA A 581 -2.23 7.78 -17.37
N LYS A 582 -2.42 7.32 -18.61
CA LYS A 582 -3.41 7.90 -19.56
C LYS A 582 -4.85 7.57 -19.17
N ASP A 583 -5.80 8.39 -19.61
CA ASP A 583 -7.22 8.30 -19.21
C ASP A 583 -7.85 6.91 -19.47
N HIS A 584 -7.48 6.25 -20.57
CA HIS A 584 -7.99 4.91 -20.90
C HIS A 584 -7.38 3.79 -20.02
N VAL A 585 -6.18 4.01 -19.47
CA VAL A 585 -5.51 3.12 -18.51
C VAL A 585 -6.05 3.33 -17.11
N VAL A 586 -6.27 4.59 -16.71
CA VAL A 586 -7.04 4.97 -15.51
C VAL A 586 -8.45 4.36 -15.54
N GLN A 587 -9.07 4.28 -16.72
CA GLN A 587 -10.33 3.54 -16.91
C GLN A 587 -10.18 2.02 -16.71
N ASP A 588 -9.13 1.36 -17.22
CA ASP A 588 -8.90 -0.08 -16.98
C ASP A 588 -8.71 -0.38 -15.49
N TYR A 589 -7.84 0.37 -14.80
CA TYR A 589 -7.69 0.29 -13.34
C TYR A 589 -9.01 0.52 -12.60
N GLY A 590 -9.78 1.54 -12.99
CA GLY A 590 -11.09 1.83 -12.43
C GLY A 590 -12.06 0.66 -12.58
N ILE A 591 -12.13 0.03 -13.76
CA ILE A 591 -12.99 -1.13 -14.03
C ILE A 591 -12.55 -2.34 -13.19
N ARG A 592 -11.24 -2.60 -13.11
CA ARG A 592 -10.67 -3.68 -12.28
C ARG A 592 -11.01 -3.50 -10.80
N MET A 593 -10.74 -2.33 -10.22
CA MET A 593 -11.09 -2.00 -8.84
C MET A 593 -12.60 -2.08 -8.58
N HIS A 594 -13.43 -1.59 -9.51
CA HIS A 594 -14.89 -1.62 -9.38
C HIS A 594 -15.45 -3.05 -9.37
N THR A 595 -14.93 -3.92 -10.23
CA THR A 595 -15.32 -5.34 -10.29
C THR A 595 -14.94 -6.05 -8.98
N SER A 596 -13.73 -5.81 -8.48
CA SER A 596 -13.28 -6.35 -7.19
C SER A 596 -14.15 -5.87 -6.03
N LEU A 597 -14.50 -4.58 -5.96
CA LEU A 597 -15.41 -4.05 -4.95
C LEU A 597 -16.78 -4.73 -4.96
N GLN A 598 -17.38 -4.94 -6.14
CA GLN A 598 -18.66 -5.66 -6.27
C GLN A 598 -18.55 -7.10 -5.76
N ASP A 599 -17.50 -7.82 -6.15
CA ASP A 599 -17.31 -9.22 -5.77
C ASP A 599 -17.06 -9.40 -4.27
N LEU A 600 -16.28 -8.52 -3.64
CA LEU A 600 -16.07 -8.50 -2.20
C LEU A 600 -17.37 -8.17 -1.45
N GLN A 601 -18.15 -7.19 -1.90
CA GLN A 601 -19.44 -6.85 -1.29
C GLN A 601 -20.45 -8.01 -1.38
N ILE A 602 -20.46 -8.77 -2.48
CA ILE A 602 -21.30 -9.97 -2.63
C ILE A 602 -20.83 -11.07 -1.65
N PHE A 603 -19.51 -11.29 -1.52
CA PHE A 603 -18.94 -12.24 -0.56
C PHE A 603 -19.32 -11.89 0.88
N MET A 604 -19.15 -10.63 1.29
CA MET A 604 -19.49 -10.14 2.62
C MET A 604 -20.99 -10.31 2.90
N SER A 605 -21.86 -9.95 1.95
CA SER A 605 -23.32 -10.11 2.07
C SER A 605 -23.73 -11.56 2.36
N LYS A 606 -23.13 -12.54 1.66
CA LYS A 606 -23.35 -13.97 1.93
C LYS A 606 -22.74 -14.42 3.27
N SER A 607 -21.56 -13.93 3.61
CA SER A 607 -20.85 -14.31 4.84
C SER A 607 -21.58 -13.85 6.10
N ILE A 608 -22.28 -12.71 6.06
CA ILE A 608 -23.16 -12.24 7.13
C ILE A 608 -24.25 -13.28 7.46
N GLU A 609 -24.88 -13.89 6.45
CA GLU A 609 -25.94 -14.89 6.67
C GLU A 609 -25.45 -16.15 7.37
N VAL A 610 -24.19 -16.54 7.13
CA VAL A 610 -23.55 -17.68 7.80
C VAL A 610 -23.18 -17.32 9.24
N LEU A 611 -22.47 -16.19 9.43
CA LEU A 611 -21.95 -15.78 10.74
C LEU A 611 -23.06 -15.36 11.74
N LEU A 612 -24.22 -14.88 11.24
CA LEU A 612 -25.40 -14.58 12.07
C LEU A 612 -26.43 -15.72 12.16
N GLY A 613 -26.13 -16.92 11.64
CA GLY A 613 -27.07 -18.06 11.68
C GLY A 613 -28.42 -17.76 11.01
N VAL A 614 -28.41 -17.10 9.85
CA VAL A 614 -29.61 -16.72 9.10
C VAL A 614 -30.11 -17.86 8.22
N HIS A 615 -29.19 -18.53 7.51
CA HIS A 615 -29.46 -19.75 6.73
C HIS A 615 -28.35 -20.77 6.94
N HIS A 616 -28.71 -22.05 6.98
CA HIS A 616 -27.76 -23.15 7.20
C HIS A 616 -27.60 -24.12 6.01
N GLU A 617 -28.44 -24.01 4.97
CA GLU A 617 -28.68 -25.13 4.03
C GLU A 617 -28.87 -24.77 2.54
N LYS A 618 -28.65 -23.52 2.12
CA LYS A 618 -28.93 -23.09 0.72
C LYS A 618 -27.70 -23.10 -0.19
N SER A 619 -27.92 -23.55 -1.42
CA SER A 619 -26.95 -23.61 -2.51
C SER A 619 -26.42 -22.22 -2.90
N ASP A 620 -25.16 -22.16 -3.33
CA ASP A 620 -24.47 -20.94 -3.77
C ASP A 620 -25.21 -20.09 -4.81
N HIS A 621 -26.13 -20.68 -5.56
CA HIS A 621 -26.93 -19.98 -6.57
C HIS A 621 -28.06 -19.12 -5.99
N SER A 622 -28.42 -19.23 -4.70
CA SER A 622 -29.45 -18.35 -4.12
C SER A 622 -28.89 -16.94 -3.86
N PRO A 623 -29.61 -15.87 -4.26
CA PRO A 623 -29.19 -14.50 -3.94
C PRO A 623 -29.30 -14.25 -2.43
N SER A 624 -28.29 -13.59 -1.86
CA SER A 624 -28.27 -13.16 -0.46
C SER A 624 -29.51 -12.32 -0.12
N GLN A 625 -30.05 -12.48 1.09
CA GLN A 625 -31.10 -11.64 1.66
C GLN A 625 -30.63 -10.21 1.93
N PHE A 626 -29.33 -10.04 2.14
CA PHE A 626 -28.67 -8.75 2.38
C PHE A 626 -27.98 -8.21 1.12
N GLU A 627 -27.59 -6.95 1.20
CA GLU A 627 -26.75 -6.25 0.22
C GLU A 627 -26.07 -5.06 0.88
N SER A 628 -24.92 -4.65 0.35
CA SER A 628 -24.25 -3.40 0.75
C SER A 628 -25.23 -2.23 0.64
N GLU A 629 -25.29 -1.41 1.70
CA GLU A 629 -26.09 -0.18 1.72
C GLU A 629 -25.64 0.79 0.61
N GLN A 630 -24.31 0.92 0.47
CA GLN A 630 -23.67 1.70 -0.58
C GLN A 630 -23.54 0.87 -1.85
N VAL A 631 -24.09 1.36 -2.96
CA VAL A 631 -23.91 0.74 -4.28
C VAL A 631 -23.35 1.76 -5.26
N ARG A 632 -22.28 1.37 -5.96
CA ARG A 632 -21.70 2.11 -7.08
C ARG A 632 -22.15 1.46 -8.39
N SER A 633 -22.57 2.27 -9.37
CA SER A 633 -23.15 1.77 -10.63
C SER A 633 -22.16 1.68 -11.80
N LYS A 634 -21.02 2.36 -11.71
CA LYS A 634 -19.89 2.35 -12.64
C LYS A 634 -18.59 2.60 -11.88
N TYR A 635 -17.43 2.44 -12.52
CA TYR A 635 -16.14 2.73 -11.90
C TYR A 635 -15.99 4.23 -11.53
N ASP A 636 -16.45 5.12 -12.42
CA ASP A 636 -16.19 6.56 -12.47
C ASP A 636 -17.20 7.46 -11.74
N VAL A 637 -18.03 6.89 -10.86
CA VAL A 637 -19.04 7.60 -10.08
C VAL A 637 -18.92 7.35 -8.58
N GLN A 638 -19.39 8.29 -7.74
CA GLN A 638 -19.53 8.07 -6.30
C GLN A 638 -20.54 6.95 -5.99
N PRO A 639 -20.39 6.23 -4.87
CA PRO A 639 -21.41 5.29 -4.41
C PRO A 639 -22.66 6.04 -3.96
N VAL A 640 -23.83 5.44 -4.15
CA VAL A 640 -25.12 5.97 -3.70
C VAL A 640 -25.68 5.09 -2.58
N LEU A 641 -26.15 5.72 -1.51
CA LEU A 641 -26.81 5.07 -0.38
C LEU A 641 -28.23 4.63 -0.76
N LYS A 642 -28.56 3.37 -0.47
CA LYS A 642 -29.89 2.79 -0.66
C LYS A 642 -30.87 3.29 0.39
N ALA A 643 -32.07 3.65 -0.06
CA ALA A 643 -33.12 4.17 0.82
C ALA A 643 -34.02 3.05 1.35
N ILE A 644 -33.90 2.76 2.64
CA ILE A 644 -34.79 1.90 3.42
C ILE A 644 -36.23 2.40 3.30
N ASN A 645 -37.16 1.45 3.20
CA ASN A 645 -38.57 1.72 2.92
C ASN A 645 -39.47 0.80 3.76
N ALA A 646 -39.30 0.86 5.08
CA ALA A 646 -40.25 0.31 6.03
C ALA A 646 -41.63 0.93 5.80
N ARG A 647 -42.61 0.08 5.53
CA ARG A 647 -44.04 0.42 5.53
C ARG A 647 -44.57 0.32 6.95
N GLU A 648 -45.68 0.98 7.22
CA GLU A 648 -46.46 0.77 8.45
C GLU A 648 -46.72 -0.74 8.66
N GLY A 649 -46.50 -1.22 9.88
CA GLY A 649 -46.57 -2.65 10.23
C GLY A 649 -45.32 -3.48 9.91
N THR A 650 -44.28 -2.90 9.31
CA THR A 650 -43.07 -3.62 8.87
C THR A 650 -41.77 -3.04 9.42
N SER A 651 -40.71 -3.86 9.40
CA SER A 651 -39.32 -3.47 9.64
C SER A 651 -38.38 -3.93 8.53
N GLN A 652 -37.20 -3.31 8.44
CA GLN A 652 -36.13 -3.69 7.52
C GLN A 652 -34.82 -3.75 8.31
N SER A 653 -34.15 -4.91 8.32
CA SER A 653 -32.91 -5.12 9.08
C SER A 653 -31.72 -4.38 8.47
N VAL A 654 -30.87 -3.84 9.34
CA VAL A 654 -29.54 -3.31 9.03
C VAL A 654 -28.54 -4.09 9.85
N VAL A 655 -27.53 -4.66 9.20
CA VAL A 655 -26.39 -5.32 9.84
C VAL A 655 -25.16 -4.45 9.67
N LEU A 656 -24.45 -4.22 10.77
CA LEU A 656 -23.19 -3.49 10.81
C LEU A 656 -22.05 -4.46 11.07
N PHE A 657 -21.04 -4.47 10.20
CA PHE A 657 -19.77 -5.17 10.42
C PHE A 657 -18.68 -4.19 10.88
N ASN A 658 -17.99 -4.54 11.95
CA ASN A 658 -16.87 -3.79 12.50
C ASN A 658 -15.55 -4.51 12.16
N PRO A 659 -14.73 -3.97 11.24
CA PRO A 659 -13.45 -4.59 10.87
C PRO A 659 -12.29 -4.23 11.81
N LEU A 660 -12.55 -3.63 12.98
CA LEU A 660 -11.53 -3.25 13.97
C LEU A 660 -11.53 -4.15 15.21
N GLU A 661 -10.34 -4.28 15.77
CA GLU A 661 -10.00 -4.95 17.04
C GLU A 661 -10.59 -4.33 18.32
N GLN A 662 -11.37 -3.25 18.20
CA GLN A 662 -12.05 -2.55 19.30
C GLN A 662 -13.57 -2.64 19.16
N THR A 663 -14.30 -2.76 20.28
CA THR A 663 -15.76 -2.56 20.28
C THR A 663 -16.05 -1.11 19.92
N ARG A 664 -16.93 -0.90 18.94
CA ARG A 664 -17.14 0.40 18.30
C ARG A 664 -18.49 0.98 18.68
N GLU A 665 -18.46 2.00 19.54
CA GLU A 665 -19.57 2.89 19.86
C GLU A 665 -19.52 4.12 18.95
N GLU A 666 -20.46 4.28 18.02
CA GLU A 666 -20.59 5.51 17.23
C GLU A 666 -22.01 5.78 16.73
N VAL A 667 -22.28 7.06 16.40
CA VAL A 667 -23.50 7.42 15.67
C VAL A 667 -23.35 7.01 14.21
N VAL A 668 -24.19 6.07 13.77
CA VAL A 668 -24.29 5.63 12.38
C VAL A 668 -25.42 6.37 11.66
N MET A 669 -25.43 6.31 10.32
CA MET A 669 -26.41 6.98 9.48
C MET A 669 -26.84 6.05 8.33
N VAL A 670 -28.14 5.98 8.06
CA VAL A 670 -28.69 5.32 6.87
C VAL A 670 -29.75 6.19 6.19
N ILE A 671 -30.00 5.96 4.89
CA ILE A 671 -31.07 6.68 4.18
C ILE A 671 -32.41 5.97 4.33
N VAL A 672 -33.45 6.74 4.65
CA VAL A 672 -34.85 6.29 4.70
C VAL A 672 -35.74 7.13 3.76
N LYS A 673 -36.77 6.49 3.18
CA LYS A 673 -37.75 7.17 2.32
C LYS A 673 -38.83 7.95 3.07
N ARG A 674 -38.93 7.79 4.39
CA ARG A 674 -39.92 8.44 5.25
C ARG A 674 -39.30 8.80 6.60
N PRO A 675 -39.72 9.89 7.26
CA PRO A 675 -39.15 10.32 8.52
C PRO A 675 -39.83 9.66 9.74
N ASP A 676 -41.01 9.08 9.56
CA ASP A 676 -41.88 8.61 10.64
C ASP A 676 -41.54 7.18 11.12
N VAL A 677 -40.25 6.88 11.20
CA VAL A 677 -39.64 5.58 11.51
C VAL A 677 -39.04 5.53 12.93
N THR A 678 -38.75 4.33 13.41
CA THR A 678 -38.11 4.04 14.71
C THR A 678 -36.97 3.04 14.48
N VAL A 679 -35.91 3.11 15.29
CA VAL A 679 -34.84 2.08 15.33
C VAL A 679 -35.05 1.15 16.51
N LEU A 680 -34.86 -0.15 16.29
CA LEU A 680 -34.83 -1.20 17.31
C LEU A 680 -33.45 -1.90 17.32
N ASP A 681 -32.99 -2.35 18.49
CA ASP A 681 -31.79 -3.19 18.64
C ASP A 681 -32.06 -4.67 18.30
N SER A 682 -31.06 -5.53 18.44
CA SER A 682 -31.22 -6.99 18.23
C SER A 682 -32.22 -7.66 19.19
N ASN A 683 -32.52 -7.01 20.32
CA ASN A 683 -33.41 -7.51 21.37
C ASN A 683 -34.84 -6.94 21.25
N TRP A 684 -35.12 -6.17 20.19
CA TRP A 684 -36.37 -5.44 19.95
C TRP A 684 -36.65 -4.30 20.94
N THR A 685 -35.59 -3.75 21.53
CA THR A 685 -35.60 -2.55 22.40
C THR A 685 -35.59 -1.28 21.55
N CYS A 686 -36.37 -0.26 21.94
CA CYS A 686 -36.36 1.05 21.29
C CYS A 686 -34.99 1.74 21.40
N VAL A 687 -34.42 2.21 20.28
CA VAL A 687 -33.16 2.96 20.26
C VAL A 687 -33.44 4.44 19.95
N PRO A 688 -32.99 5.39 20.81
CA PRO A 688 -33.07 6.83 20.53
C PRO A 688 -32.44 7.17 19.18
N SER A 689 -33.20 7.88 18.35
CA SER A 689 -32.82 8.15 16.96
C SER A 689 -33.23 9.56 16.52
N GLN A 690 -32.44 10.11 15.59
CA GLN A 690 -32.64 11.42 14.96
C GLN A 690 -32.92 11.22 13.48
N VAL A 691 -33.75 12.09 12.89
CA VAL A 691 -33.91 12.17 11.44
C VAL A 691 -33.61 13.57 10.92
N SER A 692 -32.97 13.67 9.76
CA SER A 692 -32.56 14.94 9.13
C SER A 692 -32.72 14.85 7.61
N PRO A 693 -32.96 15.94 6.87
CA PRO A 693 -33.04 15.88 5.41
C PRO A 693 -31.76 15.30 4.79
N GLU A 694 -31.89 14.55 3.70
CA GLU A 694 -30.75 14.19 2.86
C GLU A 694 -30.37 15.36 1.95
N LEU A 695 -29.09 15.72 1.97
CA LEU A 695 -28.48 16.79 1.18
C LEU A 695 -28.27 16.37 -0.28
N GLN A 696 -28.31 17.36 -1.17
CA GLN A 696 -27.89 17.30 -2.55
C GLN A 696 -26.98 18.51 -2.82
N HIS A 697 -25.85 18.30 -3.51
CA HIS A 697 -24.82 19.31 -3.74
C HIS A 697 -25.19 20.30 -4.87
N ASP A 698 -26.43 20.79 -4.87
CA ASP A 698 -27.03 21.62 -5.91
C ASP A 698 -27.58 22.94 -5.34
N LYS A 699 -27.26 24.05 -6.00
CA LYS A 699 -27.66 25.42 -5.63
C LYS A 699 -29.17 25.62 -5.59
N SER A 700 -29.87 25.03 -6.55
CA SER A 700 -31.32 25.15 -6.75
C SER A 700 -32.12 24.17 -5.90
N LYS A 701 -31.51 23.02 -5.56
CA LYS A 701 -32.17 21.93 -4.84
C LYS A 701 -31.24 21.28 -3.81
N ILE A 702 -31.14 21.92 -2.65
CA ILE A 702 -30.32 21.48 -1.50
C ILE A 702 -30.76 20.13 -0.90
N PHE A 703 -32.02 19.70 -1.11
CA PHE A 703 -32.58 18.49 -0.49
C PHE A 703 -33.14 17.51 -1.51
N THR A 704 -32.81 16.22 -1.41
CA THR A 704 -33.30 15.21 -2.38
C THR A 704 -34.80 14.92 -2.25
N GLY A 705 -35.33 15.04 -1.02
CA GLY A 705 -36.64 14.53 -0.60
C GLY A 705 -36.59 13.19 0.16
N ARG A 706 -35.40 12.61 0.38
CA ARG A 706 -35.16 11.51 1.32
C ARG A 706 -34.65 12.04 2.65
N HIS A 707 -34.46 11.16 3.63
CA HIS A 707 -33.97 11.54 4.95
C HIS A 707 -32.83 10.64 5.44
N ARG A 708 -31.92 11.23 6.22
CA ARG A 708 -30.82 10.58 6.93
C ARG A 708 -31.29 10.23 8.35
N LEU A 709 -31.44 8.94 8.64
CA LEU A 709 -31.77 8.39 9.95
C LEU A 709 -30.47 8.09 10.70
N HIS A 710 -30.34 8.61 11.92
CA HIS A 710 -29.16 8.45 12.77
C HIS A 710 -29.52 7.78 14.10
N TRP A 711 -28.67 6.90 14.59
CA TRP A 711 -28.76 6.31 15.94
C TRP A 711 -27.36 5.93 16.44
N LYS A 712 -27.20 5.78 17.77
CA LYS A 712 -25.98 5.22 18.37
C LYS A 712 -25.98 3.70 18.16
N ALA A 713 -24.95 3.19 17.50
CA ALA A 713 -24.70 1.77 17.36
C ALA A 713 -23.50 1.34 18.22
N SER A 714 -23.66 0.18 18.85
CA SER A 714 -22.61 -0.60 19.50
C SER A 714 -22.31 -1.80 18.60
N VAL A 715 -21.07 -1.99 18.18
CA VAL A 715 -20.69 -3.13 17.32
C VAL A 715 -19.46 -3.85 17.91
N PRO A 716 -19.53 -5.17 18.21
CA PRO A 716 -18.41 -5.88 18.82
C PRO A 716 -17.12 -5.83 17.99
N ALA A 717 -15.96 -5.99 18.64
CA ALA A 717 -14.67 -6.07 17.98
C ALA A 717 -14.61 -7.25 16.97
N MET A 718 -14.17 -6.97 15.74
CA MET A 718 -14.23 -7.88 14.57
C MET A 718 -15.63 -8.48 14.29
N GLY A 719 -16.69 -7.86 14.80
CA GLY A 719 -18.01 -8.46 14.96
C GLY A 719 -19.13 -7.90 14.07
N LEU A 720 -20.30 -8.52 14.17
CA LEU A 720 -21.55 -8.14 13.51
C LEU A 720 -22.61 -7.79 14.55
N GLN A 721 -23.35 -6.70 14.33
CA GLN A 721 -24.54 -6.35 15.11
C GLN A 721 -25.73 -6.08 14.19
N THR A 722 -26.93 -6.55 14.59
CA THR A 722 -28.18 -6.29 13.88
C THR A 722 -29.01 -5.19 14.57
N TYR A 723 -29.58 -4.30 13.75
CA TYR A 723 -30.61 -3.32 14.11
C TYR A 723 -31.80 -3.47 13.14
N TYR A 724 -32.96 -2.91 13.49
CA TYR A 724 -34.15 -2.90 12.64
C TYR A 724 -34.70 -1.49 12.51
N VAL A 725 -34.94 -1.02 11.28
CA VAL A 725 -35.68 0.22 11.02
C VAL A 725 -37.14 -0.13 10.78
N ALA A 726 -38.02 0.34 11.65
CA ALA A 726 -39.44 0.00 11.70
C ALA A 726 -40.36 1.21 11.45
N ASN A 727 -41.60 0.97 11.03
CA ASN A 727 -42.68 1.96 11.12
C ASN A 727 -43.92 1.32 11.78
N GLY A 728 -44.40 1.94 12.86
CA GLY A 728 -45.57 1.48 13.61
C GLY A 728 -45.28 0.39 14.65
N PHE A 729 -44.20 0.53 15.44
CA PHE A 729 -43.95 -0.33 16.60
C PHE A 729 -44.47 0.33 17.88
N GLU A 730 -45.34 -0.36 18.61
CA GLU A 730 -46.00 0.15 19.81
C GLU A 730 -45.00 0.36 20.97
N GLY A 731 -45.20 1.42 21.75
CA GLY A 731 -44.37 1.75 22.92
C GLY A 731 -43.04 2.47 22.63
N CYS A 732 -42.59 2.56 21.37
CA CYS A 732 -41.38 3.32 21.01
C CYS A 732 -41.69 4.73 20.47
N GLU A 733 -40.81 5.69 20.76
CA GLU A 733 -40.82 6.99 20.08
C GLU A 733 -40.41 6.86 18.59
N LYS A 734 -40.90 7.78 17.75
CA LYS A 734 -40.41 7.97 16.38
C LYS A 734 -39.12 8.82 16.39
N ALA A 735 -38.27 8.63 15.37
CA ALA A 735 -37.01 9.35 15.22
C ALA A 735 -37.24 10.87 15.21
N LYS A 736 -36.50 11.59 16.06
CA LYS A 736 -36.75 13.01 16.34
C LYS A 736 -36.23 13.88 15.19
N PRO A 737 -37.07 14.69 14.52
CA PRO A 737 -36.62 15.57 13.43
C PRO A 737 -35.66 16.65 13.96
N ALA A 738 -34.53 16.83 13.28
CA ALA A 738 -33.64 17.97 13.52
C ALA A 738 -34.35 19.29 13.18
N LYS A 739 -34.07 20.36 13.92
CA LYS A 739 -34.46 21.71 13.52
C LYS A 739 -33.50 22.22 12.45
N LEU A 740 -33.97 23.13 11.60
CA LEU A 740 -33.16 23.75 10.56
C LEU A 740 -33.02 25.25 10.82
N LYS A 741 -31.79 25.76 10.70
CA LYS A 741 -31.53 27.20 10.54
C LYS A 741 -30.92 27.43 9.17
N TYR A 742 -31.25 28.51 8.48
CA TYR A 742 -30.70 28.79 7.16
C TYR A 742 -30.31 30.26 6.97
N PHE A 743 -29.37 30.50 6.05
CA PHE A 743 -29.05 31.82 5.53
C PHE A 743 -29.04 31.78 4.00
N SER A 744 -29.65 32.79 3.38
CA SER A 744 -29.76 32.89 1.92
C SER A 744 -30.09 34.32 1.49
N MET A 745 -29.16 35.03 0.86
CA MET A 745 -29.38 36.42 0.39
C MET A 745 -30.45 36.56 -0.72
N SER A 746 -30.98 35.46 -1.25
CA SER A 746 -31.94 35.45 -2.37
C SER A 746 -33.38 35.04 -1.98
N ASN A 747 -33.69 34.90 -0.68
CA ASN A 747 -34.98 34.46 -0.13
C ASN A 747 -35.53 33.12 -0.69
N SER A 748 -34.69 32.36 -1.42
CA SER A 748 -35.11 31.20 -2.23
C SER A 748 -35.04 29.86 -1.49
N PHE A 749 -35.05 29.86 -0.16
CA PHE A 749 -34.99 28.64 0.65
C PHE A 749 -36.38 28.08 0.91
N SER A 750 -36.62 26.83 0.50
CA SER A 750 -37.86 26.10 0.78
C SER A 750 -37.66 25.14 1.94
N CYS A 751 -38.42 25.31 3.02
CA CYS A 751 -38.34 24.45 4.20
C CYS A 751 -38.86 23.03 3.88
N PRO A 752 -38.04 21.97 4.02
CA PRO A 752 -38.49 20.61 3.74
C PRO A 752 -39.44 20.12 4.85
N ALA A 753 -40.61 19.62 4.50
CA ALA A 753 -41.46 18.91 5.46
C ALA A 753 -40.79 17.57 5.89
N PRO A 754 -40.95 17.12 7.16
CA PRO A 754 -41.73 17.71 8.25
C PRO A 754 -40.86 18.57 9.21
N TYR A 755 -39.75 19.14 8.73
CA TYR A 755 -38.80 19.84 9.57
C TYR A 755 -39.26 21.27 9.88
N ALA A 756 -38.88 21.79 11.05
CA ALA A 756 -39.10 23.19 11.42
C ALA A 756 -37.87 24.01 11.00
N CYS A 757 -38.09 25.09 10.25
CA CYS A 757 -37.03 25.99 9.78
C CYS A 757 -37.12 27.38 10.42
N SER A 758 -35.97 28.03 10.55
CA SER A 758 -35.80 29.42 11.01
C SER A 758 -34.64 30.08 10.26
N GLU A 759 -34.62 31.41 10.18
CA GLU A 759 -33.54 32.16 9.53
C GLU A 759 -32.40 32.48 10.52
N ILE A 760 -31.18 32.67 10.02
CA ILE A 760 -30.01 33.06 10.82
C ILE A 760 -29.92 34.59 10.86
N GLU A 761 -30.38 35.18 11.95
CA GLU A 761 -30.46 36.64 12.15
C GLU A 761 -29.08 37.30 12.46
N GLY A 762 -28.03 36.51 12.67
CA GLY A 762 -26.69 36.97 13.09
C GLY A 762 -25.61 36.82 12.00
N GLY A 763 -24.52 37.58 12.14
CA GLY A 763 -23.35 37.48 11.25
C GLY A 763 -22.46 36.23 11.49
N VAL A 764 -22.69 35.53 12.61
CA VAL A 764 -22.03 34.27 12.96
C VAL A 764 -23.06 33.18 13.27
N ALA A 765 -22.69 31.94 12.98
CA ALA A 765 -23.49 30.75 13.23
C ALA A 765 -22.70 29.75 14.07
N GLU A 766 -23.38 28.98 14.92
CA GLU A 766 -22.73 28.03 15.83
C GLU A 766 -23.42 26.67 15.84
N ILE A 767 -22.61 25.62 16.01
CA ILE A 767 -23.04 24.28 16.43
C ILE A 767 -22.18 23.84 17.62
N GLN A 768 -22.77 23.11 18.56
CA GLN A 768 -22.12 22.72 19.81
C GLN A 768 -22.41 21.26 20.23
N ASN A 769 -21.44 20.65 20.90
CA ASN A 769 -21.58 19.38 21.61
C ASN A 769 -20.97 19.49 23.03
N GLN A 770 -20.90 18.39 23.77
CA GLN A 770 -20.38 18.38 25.15
C GLN A 770 -18.87 18.67 25.32
N HIS A 771 -18.12 18.87 24.24
CA HIS A 771 -16.67 19.17 24.28
C HIS A 771 -16.29 20.50 23.62
N GLN A 772 -17.01 20.89 22.56
CA GLN A 772 -16.63 22.02 21.71
C GLN A 772 -17.85 22.73 21.07
N THR A 773 -17.71 24.04 20.92
CA THR A 773 -18.57 24.90 20.08
C THR A 773 -17.76 25.37 18.87
N LEU A 774 -18.33 25.23 17.67
CA LEU A 774 -17.74 25.65 16.41
C LEU A 774 -18.44 26.92 15.92
N THR A 775 -17.68 28.00 15.69
CA THR A 775 -18.22 29.28 15.21
C THR A 775 -17.86 29.48 13.74
N PHE A 776 -18.86 29.84 12.92
CA PHE A 776 -18.77 30.01 11.48
C PHE A 776 -19.14 31.42 11.03
N ASP A 777 -18.51 31.87 9.95
CA ASP A 777 -18.88 33.06 9.20
C ASP A 777 -20.17 32.80 8.39
N VAL A 778 -21.26 33.52 8.65
CA VAL A 778 -22.54 33.30 7.94
C VAL A 778 -22.49 33.84 6.50
N LYS A 779 -21.71 34.89 6.27
CA LYS A 779 -21.63 35.62 5.00
C LYS A 779 -20.90 34.81 3.92
N HIS A 780 -19.86 34.07 4.30
CA HIS A 780 -19.03 33.23 3.42
C HIS A 780 -19.27 31.72 3.63
N GLY A 781 -19.85 31.33 4.77
CA GLY A 781 -20.19 29.95 5.11
C GLY A 781 -19.03 29.09 5.62
N LEU A 782 -17.95 29.70 6.13
CA LEU A 782 -16.67 29.05 6.48
C LEU A 782 -16.44 28.97 8.00
N LEU A 783 -15.68 27.99 8.47
CA LEU A 783 -15.27 27.90 9.88
C LEU A 783 -14.31 29.06 10.24
N GLN A 784 -14.52 29.67 11.41
CA GLN A 784 -13.63 30.71 11.94
C GLN A 784 -12.86 30.24 13.19
N LYS A 785 -13.49 29.42 14.04
CA LYS A 785 -13.03 29.21 15.42
C LYS A 785 -13.57 27.92 16.04
N VAL A 786 -12.77 27.35 16.94
CA VAL A 786 -13.17 26.27 17.85
C VAL A 786 -13.00 26.76 19.29
N THR A 787 -14.05 26.63 20.10
CA THR A 787 -14.02 26.96 21.53
C THR A 787 -14.34 25.71 22.33
N ASN A 788 -13.42 25.29 23.20
CA ASN A 788 -13.56 24.12 24.06
C ASN A 788 -14.39 24.45 25.32
N THR A 789 -14.93 23.43 25.99
CA THR A 789 -15.73 23.61 27.22
C THR A 789 -14.96 24.11 28.45
N ASP A 790 -13.62 24.07 28.44
CA ASP A 790 -12.77 24.74 29.44
C ASP A 790 -12.57 26.24 29.16
N GLY A 791 -13.22 26.79 28.13
CA GLY A 791 -13.07 28.17 27.67
C GLY A 791 -11.81 28.40 26.83
N SER A 792 -10.96 27.39 26.61
CA SER A 792 -9.81 27.52 25.72
C SER A 792 -10.27 27.69 24.27
N MET A 793 -9.65 28.63 23.58
CA MET A 793 -9.98 28.98 22.20
C MET A 793 -8.84 28.59 21.28
N ASN A 794 -9.20 28.09 20.11
CA ASN A 794 -8.31 27.87 18.98
C ASN A 794 -8.86 28.67 17.79
N ALA A 795 -8.02 29.52 17.21
CA ALA A 795 -8.37 30.20 15.96
C ALA A 795 -8.26 29.17 14.82
N VAL A 796 -9.25 29.12 13.93
CA VAL A 796 -9.30 28.14 12.83
C VAL A 796 -9.96 28.80 11.63
N GLY A 797 -9.28 29.80 11.07
CA GLY A 797 -9.73 30.48 9.86
C GLY A 797 -9.63 29.54 8.66
N GLU A 798 -10.75 28.97 8.24
CA GLU A 798 -10.86 28.20 7.01
C GLU A 798 -10.81 29.14 5.80
N GLU A 799 -9.95 28.83 4.84
CA GLU A 799 -9.85 29.50 3.55
C GLU A 799 -9.85 28.46 2.43
N ILE A 800 -10.85 28.52 1.55
CA ILE A 800 -10.84 27.76 0.29
C ILE A 800 -10.23 28.66 -0.79
N GLY A 801 -9.20 28.16 -1.45
CA GLY A 801 -8.43 28.91 -2.43
C GLY A 801 -8.02 28.08 -3.63
N MET A 802 -7.46 28.73 -4.64
CA MET A 802 -7.11 28.06 -5.89
C MET A 802 -5.81 28.63 -6.49
N TYR A 803 -4.90 27.72 -6.85
CA TYR A 803 -3.71 28.01 -7.65
C TYR A 803 -4.09 28.18 -9.13
N SER A 804 -3.25 28.91 -9.89
CA SER A 804 -3.25 28.88 -11.35
C SER A 804 -1.90 28.35 -11.81
N SER A 805 -1.91 27.40 -12.73
CA SER A 805 -0.81 26.43 -12.88
C SER A 805 -0.57 26.04 -14.34
N ARG A 806 -0.24 27.03 -15.19
CA ARG A 806 -0.09 26.83 -16.65
C ARG A 806 1.11 25.98 -17.06
N GLY A 807 1.99 25.64 -16.11
CA GLY A 807 3.14 24.74 -16.32
C GLY A 807 3.05 23.41 -15.59
N SER A 808 1.96 23.14 -14.87
CA SER A 808 1.70 21.83 -14.23
C SER A 808 1.18 20.81 -15.25
N GLY A 809 1.44 19.53 -14.97
CA GLY A 809 0.85 18.37 -15.64
C GLY A 809 0.58 17.27 -14.62
N ALA A 810 0.51 16.01 -15.04
CA ALA A 810 0.14 14.90 -14.14
C ALA A 810 1.16 14.68 -13.00
N TYR A 811 2.46 14.89 -13.25
CA TYR A 811 3.53 14.67 -12.28
C TYR A 811 3.85 15.97 -11.53
N LEU A 812 4.01 17.07 -12.28
CA LEU A 812 4.60 18.31 -11.77
C LEU A 812 3.57 19.28 -11.21
N PHE A 813 3.99 20.01 -10.17
CA PHE A 813 3.30 21.19 -9.66
C PHE A 813 4.13 22.43 -9.98
N LYS A 814 3.63 23.32 -10.85
CA LYS A 814 4.26 24.60 -11.22
C LYS A 814 3.23 25.73 -11.13
N PRO A 815 2.95 26.24 -9.92
CA PRO A 815 2.02 27.34 -9.73
C PRO A 815 2.62 28.67 -10.23
N ASN A 816 1.78 29.53 -10.79
CA ASN A 816 2.13 30.88 -11.25
C ASN A 816 2.33 31.89 -10.07
N GLY A 817 2.26 31.43 -8.81
CA GLY A 817 2.25 32.26 -7.60
C GLY A 817 1.42 31.61 -6.48
N HIS A 818 1.15 32.33 -5.38
CA HIS A 818 0.33 31.82 -4.27
C HIS A 818 -1.16 31.67 -4.64
N ALA A 819 -1.82 30.63 -4.11
CA ALA A 819 -3.25 30.43 -4.26
C ALA A 819 -4.07 31.60 -3.71
N GLN A 820 -5.07 32.02 -4.49
CA GLN A 820 -5.98 33.12 -4.14
C GLN A 820 -7.28 32.57 -3.52
N PRO A 821 -7.90 33.24 -2.53
CA PRO A 821 -9.20 32.85 -2.01
C PRO A 821 -10.28 32.92 -3.11
N ILE A 822 -11.26 32.02 -3.08
CA ILE A 822 -12.30 31.93 -4.13
C ILE A 822 -13.74 32.11 -3.63
N ILE A 823 -13.92 32.30 -2.32
CA ILE A 823 -15.24 32.38 -1.69
C ILE A 823 -15.69 33.84 -1.58
N GLU A 824 -16.89 34.11 -2.07
CA GLU A 824 -17.55 35.41 -1.99
C GLU A 824 -18.68 35.44 -0.95
N ALA A 825 -19.10 36.65 -0.62
CA ALA A 825 -20.26 36.90 0.22
C ALA A 825 -21.59 36.48 -0.45
N GLY A 826 -22.47 35.82 0.30
CA GLY A 826 -23.84 35.51 -0.12
C GLY A 826 -24.04 34.10 -0.68
N GLY A 827 -23.36 33.10 -0.12
CA GLY A 827 -23.69 31.69 -0.35
C GLY A 827 -24.99 31.26 0.35
N HIS A 828 -25.34 29.98 0.23
CA HIS A 828 -26.39 29.36 1.04
C HIS A 828 -25.76 28.57 2.19
N MET A 829 -26.32 28.71 3.39
CA MET A 829 -25.89 27.99 4.59
C MET A 829 -27.10 27.32 5.24
N VAL A 830 -26.95 26.08 5.71
CA VAL A 830 -27.99 25.33 6.42
C VAL A 830 -27.38 24.63 7.63
N ILE A 831 -27.90 24.94 8.82
CA ILE A 831 -27.56 24.28 10.07
C ILE A 831 -28.63 23.25 10.39
N PHE A 832 -28.22 22.05 10.78
CA PHE A 832 -29.06 20.97 11.26
C PHE A 832 -28.85 20.84 12.77
N GLU A 833 -29.81 21.27 13.57
CA GLU A 833 -29.78 21.16 15.04
C GLU A 833 -30.48 19.86 15.47
N GLY A 834 -29.69 18.81 15.68
CA GLY A 834 -30.16 17.49 16.09
C GLY A 834 -29.68 17.05 17.47
N LEU A 835 -30.29 15.97 17.98
CA LEU A 835 -29.96 15.36 19.27
C LEU A 835 -28.64 14.57 19.23
N LEU A 836 -28.33 13.90 18.12
CA LEU A 836 -27.18 13.01 17.96
C LEU A 836 -26.10 13.59 17.02
N VAL A 837 -26.50 14.44 16.08
CA VAL A 837 -25.59 15.09 15.12
C VAL A 837 -26.03 16.54 14.94
N GLN A 838 -25.07 17.46 15.02
CA GLN A 838 -25.21 18.81 14.49
C GLN A 838 -24.31 18.98 13.26
N GLU A 839 -24.83 19.65 12.23
CA GLU A 839 -24.14 19.83 10.95
C GLU A 839 -24.34 21.27 10.44
N VAL A 840 -23.28 21.86 9.89
CA VAL A 840 -23.32 23.08 9.07
C VAL A 840 -22.98 22.67 7.63
N TYR A 841 -23.97 22.72 6.75
CA TYR A 841 -23.79 22.62 5.30
C TYR A 841 -23.66 24.02 4.69
N SER A 842 -22.71 24.17 3.77
CA SER A 842 -22.44 25.39 3.03
C SER A 842 -22.38 25.09 1.53
N TYR A 843 -23.16 25.83 0.76
CA TYR A 843 -23.01 25.99 -0.68
C TYR A 843 -22.54 27.43 -0.92
N PRO A 844 -21.22 27.71 -0.75
CA PRO A 844 -20.70 29.06 -0.70
C PRO A 844 -20.82 29.77 -2.06
N LYS A 845 -20.83 31.10 -2.10
CA LYS A 845 -20.78 31.82 -3.39
C LYS A 845 -19.34 31.82 -3.91
N THR A 846 -19.14 31.68 -5.21
CA THR A 846 -17.87 31.95 -5.89
C THR A 846 -18.08 32.89 -7.09
N THR A 847 -17.00 33.24 -7.78
CA THR A 847 -17.05 34.00 -9.05
C THR A 847 -17.69 33.24 -10.22
N TRP A 848 -17.90 31.92 -10.10
CA TRP A 848 -18.44 31.07 -11.17
C TRP A 848 -19.92 30.74 -10.96
N GLU A 849 -20.65 30.53 -12.07
CA GLU A 849 -22.08 30.16 -12.01
C GLU A 849 -22.27 28.78 -11.37
N LYS A 850 -21.46 27.80 -11.80
CA LYS A 850 -21.30 26.51 -11.11
C LYS A 850 -20.13 26.61 -10.14
N ASN A 851 -20.40 26.38 -8.86
CA ASN A 851 -19.35 26.33 -7.85
C ASN A 851 -18.49 25.06 -8.01
N PRO A 852 -17.15 25.14 -7.82
CA PRO A 852 -16.27 23.97 -7.81
C PRO A 852 -16.36 23.16 -6.51
N ILE A 853 -17.08 23.66 -5.49
CA ILE A 853 -17.08 23.07 -4.14
C ILE A 853 -18.37 23.39 -3.36
N SER A 854 -18.78 22.45 -2.51
CA SER A 854 -19.70 22.65 -1.37
C SER A 854 -19.21 21.80 -0.20
N HIS A 855 -19.59 22.10 1.04
CA HIS A 855 -19.06 21.36 2.19
C HIS A 855 -19.97 21.25 3.40
N SER A 856 -19.82 20.16 4.15
CA SER A 856 -20.43 19.92 5.45
C SER A 856 -19.38 19.93 6.57
N THR A 857 -19.76 20.45 7.73
CA THR A 857 -18.97 20.37 8.98
C THR A 857 -19.86 19.80 10.06
N ARG A 858 -19.45 18.71 10.73
CA ARG A 858 -20.28 17.93 11.66
C ARG A 858 -19.59 17.70 12.99
N ILE A 859 -20.41 17.67 14.03
CA ILE A 859 -20.05 17.22 15.38
C ILE A 859 -21.13 16.28 15.91
N TYR A 860 -20.72 15.39 16.80
CA TYR A 860 -21.56 14.32 17.31
C TYR A 860 -21.88 14.52 18.80
N ASN A 861 -23.06 14.04 19.18
CA ASN A 861 -23.53 13.85 20.55
C ASN A 861 -23.93 12.37 20.66
N GLY A 862 -23.32 11.63 21.58
CA GLY A 862 -23.51 10.17 21.64
C GLY A 862 -23.13 9.50 22.95
N ASP A 863 -22.68 10.25 23.95
CA ASP A 863 -22.22 9.77 25.26
C ASP A 863 -21.06 8.78 25.19
N SER A 864 -19.85 9.31 25.42
CA SER A 864 -18.59 8.55 25.45
C SER A 864 -18.26 7.86 24.12
N THR A 865 -18.53 8.52 22.98
CA THR A 865 -18.08 8.05 21.65
C THR A 865 -16.91 8.91 21.16
N MET A 866 -15.91 8.27 20.56
CA MET A 866 -14.70 8.98 20.09
C MET A 866 -15.03 10.11 19.09
N ARG A 867 -16.10 9.95 18.28
CA ARG A 867 -16.60 10.97 17.33
C ARG A 867 -17.03 12.30 17.97
N GLU A 868 -17.26 12.38 19.27
CA GLU A 868 -17.61 13.64 19.95
C GLU A 868 -16.39 14.57 20.08
N LEU A 869 -15.17 14.01 20.04
CA LEU A 869 -13.90 14.72 20.26
C LEU A 869 -13.30 15.33 18.99
N LEU A 870 -13.83 14.95 17.81
CA LEU A 870 -13.35 15.38 16.51
C LEU A 870 -14.38 16.28 15.79
N ILE A 871 -13.92 16.97 14.76
CA ILE A 871 -14.77 17.67 13.79
C ILE A 871 -14.70 16.88 12.48
N GLU A 872 -15.83 16.38 11.98
CA GLU A 872 -15.88 15.78 10.65
C GLU A 872 -16.14 16.87 9.61
N LYS A 873 -15.26 16.98 8.63
CA LYS A 873 -15.33 17.98 7.56
C LYS A 873 -15.36 17.26 6.22
N GLU A 874 -16.36 17.55 5.40
CA GLU A 874 -16.56 16.90 4.11
C GLU A 874 -16.66 17.95 3.00
N TYR A 875 -15.74 17.91 2.04
CA TYR A 875 -15.76 18.74 0.83
C TYR A 875 -16.25 17.93 -0.35
N HIS A 876 -17.37 18.31 -0.95
CA HIS A 876 -17.79 17.81 -2.25
C HIS A 876 -17.20 18.70 -3.34
N VAL A 877 -16.28 18.14 -4.13
CA VAL A 877 -15.48 18.82 -5.14
C VAL A 877 -15.97 18.47 -6.54
N GLU A 878 -16.23 19.48 -7.36
CA GLU A 878 -16.65 19.39 -8.75
C GLU A 878 -15.80 20.31 -9.64
N LEU A 879 -14.51 20.00 -9.80
CA LEU A 879 -13.57 20.75 -10.65
C LEU A 879 -13.80 20.44 -12.15
N LEU A 880 -15.02 20.72 -12.64
CA LEU A 880 -15.52 20.31 -13.95
C LEU A 880 -15.87 21.51 -14.84
N GLY A 881 -15.32 21.54 -16.06
CA GLY A 881 -15.61 22.58 -17.06
C GLY A 881 -14.34 23.26 -17.57
N GLN A 882 -14.50 24.31 -18.39
CA GLN A 882 -13.36 25.05 -18.95
C GLN A 882 -12.85 26.14 -18.00
N ASP A 883 -13.70 26.68 -17.13
CA ASP A 883 -13.35 27.75 -16.18
C ASP A 883 -12.28 27.36 -15.17
N PHE A 884 -12.17 26.05 -14.89
CA PHE A 884 -11.22 25.44 -13.97
C PHE A 884 -9.97 24.87 -14.65
N ASN A 885 -9.78 25.09 -15.95
CA ASN A 885 -8.58 24.68 -16.66
C ASN A 885 -7.33 25.42 -16.16
N ASP A 886 -6.22 24.70 -16.04
CA ASP A 886 -4.94 25.16 -15.47
C ASP A 886 -5.08 25.70 -14.03
N ARG A 887 -5.85 24.99 -13.19
CA ARG A 887 -6.10 25.33 -11.77
C ARG A 887 -6.02 24.12 -10.84
N GLU A 888 -5.68 24.42 -9.58
CA GLU A 888 -5.51 23.41 -8.52
C GLU A 888 -6.17 23.94 -7.23
N LEU A 889 -7.18 23.22 -6.74
CA LEU A 889 -8.05 23.65 -5.64
C LEU A 889 -7.47 23.21 -4.30
N ILE A 890 -7.47 24.11 -3.31
CA ILE A 890 -6.97 23.84 -1.96
C ILE A 890 -7.98 24.24 -0.88
N VAL A 891 -7.85 23.63 0.29
CA VAL A 891 -8.24 24.27 1.56
C VAL A 891 -7.00 24.59 2.38
N ARG A 892 -7.08 25.68 3.13
CA ARG A 892 -6.04 26.19 4.03
C ARG A 892 -6.68 26.50 5.38
N TYR A 893 -6.14 25.92 6.45
CA TYR A 893 -6.50 26.22 7.83
C TYR A 893 -5.46 27.18 8.41
N LYS A 894 -5.92 28.31 8.95
CA LYS A 894 -5.10 29.34 9.58
C LYS A 894 -5.34 29.35 11.09
N THR A 895 -4.34 28.98 11.87
CA THR A 895 -4.43 28.82 13.33
C THR A 895 -3.59 29.82 14.10
N ASP A 896 -3.81 29.89 15.41
CA ASP A 896 -3.00 30.64 16.39
C ASP A 896 -1.74 29.89 16.88
N LEU A 897 -1.29 28.87 16.12
CA LEU A 897 -0.11 28.07 16.50
C LEU A 897 1.19 28.66 15.94
N ASP A 898 2.07 29.10 16.84
CA ASP A 898 3.52 29.28 16.57
C ASP A 898 4.13 27.89 16.32
N ASN A 899 4.08 27.44 15.06
CA ASN A 899 4.66 26.18 14.60
C ASN A 899 6.01 26.39 13.91
N LYS A 900 6.44 27.64 13.71
CA LYS A 900 7.71 28.03 13.09
C LYS A 900 7.86 27.45 11.67
N ARG A 901 6.73 27.26 10.98
CA ARG A 901 6.60 26.58 9.67
C ARG A 901 7.06 25.11 9.66
N ILE A 902 7.11 24.48 10.83
CA ILE A 902 7.39 23.05 11.04
C ILE A 902 6.06 22.31 11.19
N PHE A 903 5.91 21.22 10.45
CA PHE A 903 4.72 20.37 10.50
C PHE A 903 5.12 18.92 10.32
N PHE A 904 4.17 18.00 10.43
CA PHE A 904 4.40 16.57 10.27
C PHE A 904 3.42 16.03 9.23
N SER A 905 3.91 15.21 8.30
CA SER A 905 3.07 14.45 7.37
C SER A 905 3.42 12.97 7.44
N ASP A 906 2.42 12.10 7.23
CA ASP A 906 2.63 10.67 7.30
C ASP A 906 3.34 10.12 6.05
N LEU A 907 3.97 8.97 6.23
CA LEU A 907 4.58 8.17 5.17
C LEU A 907 3.84 6.83 5.13
N ASN A 908 3.04 6.67 4.07
CA ASN A 908 2.27 5.46 3.75
C ASN A 908 1.29 5.02 4.86
N GLY A 909 0.85 5.91 5.76
CA GLY A 909 0.05 5.57 6.95
C GLY A 909 0.77 4.77 8.03
N PHE A 910 2.10 4.61 7.94
CA PHE A 910 2.89 3.82 8.89
C PHE A 910 3.62 4.69 9.92
N GLN A 911 4.36 5.70 9.46
CA GLN A 911 5.23 6.56 10.28
C GLN A 911 4.98 8.04 9.98
N MET A 912 5.42 8.95 10.86
CA MET A 912 5.42 10.39 10.61
C MET A 912 6.82 10.85 10.18
N SER A 913 6.91 11.83 9.28
CA SER A 913 8.14 12.58 8.99
C SER A 913 7.98 14.05 9.39
N ARG A 914 9.06 14.65 9.89
CA ARG A 914 9.12 16.07 10.31
C ARG A 914 9.45 16.94 9.09
N ARG A 915 8.51 17.79 8.70
CA ARG A 915 8.58 18.71 7.57
C ARG A 915 8.91 20.13 8.04
N GLU A 916 9.62 20.89 7.22
CA GLU A 916 10.03 22.27 7.51
C GLU A 916 10.05 23.04 6.18
N THR A 917 9.46 24.23 6.14
CA THR A 917 9.36 25.03 4.91
C THR A 917 10.58 25.92 4.74
N TYR A 918 11.38 25.70 3.69
CA TYR A 918 12.62 26.43 3.40
C TYR A 918 12.41 27.45 2.28
N ASP A 919 12.75 28.73 2.52
CA ASP A 919 12.60 29.80 1.51
C ASP A 919 13.59 29.71 0.34
N LYS A 920 14.66 28.91 0.49
CA LYS A 920 15.58 28.53 -0.60
C LYS A 920 15.01 27.47 -1.55
N ILE A 921 13.89 26.86 -1.20
CA ILE A 921 13.16 25.87 -2.01
C ILE A 921 11.88 26.55 -2.53
N PRO A 922 11.52 26.43 -3.81
CA PRO A 922 10.31 27.04 -4.35
C PRO A 922 9.04 26.41 -3.75
N LEU A 923 7.90 27.08 -3.90
CA LEU A 923 6.62 26.70 -3.28
C LEU A 923 6.30 25.21 -3.47
N GLN A 924 6.41 24.71 -4.70
CA GLN A 924 6.13 23.32 -5.07
C GLN A 924 7.06 22.28 -4.41
N GLY A 925 8.28 22.66 -4.02
CA GLY A 925 9.22 21.78 -3.32
C GLY A 925 8.99 21.69 -1.82
N ASN A 926 8.16 22.58 -1.25
CA ASN A 926 7.72 22.53 0.15
C ASN A 926 6.36 21.82 0.32
N TYR A 927 5.82 21.24 -0.75
CA TYR A 927 4.69 20.33 -0.72
C TYR A 927 5.17 18.88 -0.56
N TYR A 928 4.53 18.15 0.34
CA TYR A 928 4.86 16.77 0.71
C TYR A 928 3.61 15.86 0.58
N PRO A 929 3.76 14.52 0.52
CA PRO A 929 2.62 13.63 0.53
C PRO A 929 1.95 13.59 1.92
N MET A 930 0.63 13.35 1.90
CA MET A 930 -0.23 13.08 3.05
C MET A 930 -1.14 11.87 2.75
N PRO A 931 -0.64 10.63 2.89
CA PRO A 931 -1.45 9.43 2.63
C PRO A 931 -2.61 9.20 3.59
N SER A 932 -2.55 9.76 4.82
CA SER A 932 -3.59 9.61 5.85
C SER A 932 -3.64 10.69 6.95
N LEU A 933 -2.57 11.44 7.22
CA LEU A 933 -2.47 12.39 8.36
C LEU A 933 -1.40 13.47 8.13
N ALA A 934 -1.77 14.72 8.42
CA ALA A 934 -0.82 15.78 8.69
C ALA A 934 -1.20 16.55 9.97
N PHE A 935 -0.20 17.03 10.71
CA PHE A 935 -0.44 17.87 11.90
C PHE A 935 0.58 18.99 12.08
N MET A 936 0.12 20.08 12.70
CA MET A 936 0.96 21.16 13.24
C MET A 936 1.01 21.08 14.75
N LEU A 937 2.10 21.55 15.33
CA LEU A 937 2.32 21.60 16.77
C LEU A 937 2.84 22.99 17.14
N GLY A 938 2.17 23.66 18.08
CA GLY A 938 2.61 24.94 18.61
C GLY A 938 3.67 24.78 19.70
N SER A 939 4.49 25.81 19.90
CA SER A 939 5.48 25.89 21.00
C SER A 939 4.85 25.78 22.41
N ASN A 940 3.55 26.04 22.53
CA ASN A 940 2.72 25.85 23.73
C ASN A 940 2.17 24.41 23.91
N GLY A 941 2.53 23.46 23.03
CA GLY A 941 2.05 22.08 23.10
C GLY A 941 0.62 21.84 22.58
N LYS A 942 -0.08 22.86 22.06
CA LYS A 942 -1.33 22.67 21.31
C LYS A 942 -1.04 21.98 19.97
N ARG A 943 -1.82 20.96 19.59
CA ARG A 943 -1.71 20.23 18.33
C ARG A 943 -2.97 20.42 17.49
N PHE A 944 -2.79 20.63 16.19
CA PHE A 944 -3.85 20.64 15.18
C PHE A 944 -3.59 19.53 14.18
N SER A 945 -4.42 18.48 14.20
CA SER A 945 -4.28 17.31 13.34
C SER A 945 -5.43 17.24 12.33
N VAL A 946 -5.11 16.93 11.08
CA VAL A 946 -6.07 16.65 10.02
C VAL A 946 -5.81 15.25 9.49
N HIS A 947 -6.75 14.33 9.74
CA HIS A 947 -6.75 13.00 9.14
C HIS A 947 -7.48 13.03 7.80
N SER A 948 -7.03 12.23 6.84
CA SER A 948 -7.66 12.00 5.54
C SER A 948 -7.91 10.51 5.32
N ARG A 949 -8.93 10.19 4.54
CA ARG A 949 -9.23 8.82 4.05
C ARG A 949 -8.48 8.47 2.76
N GLN A 950 -7.94 9.46 2.06
CA GLN A 950 -7.26 9.30 0.76
C GLN A 950 -5.99 10.14 0.69
N SER A 951 -5.01 9.69 -0.11
CA SER A 951 -3.76 10.44 -0.29
C SER A 951 -3.99 11.80 -0.96
N LEU A 952 -3.32 12.83 -0.46
CA LEU A 952 -3.35 14.21 -0.94
C LEU A 952 -1.96 14.85 -0.83
N GLY A 953 -1.77 16.05 -1.39
CA GLY A 953 -0.58 16.88 -1.16
C GLY A 953 -0.82 17.93 -0.05
N VAL A 954 0.17 18.14 0.83
CA VAL A 954 0.10 19.05 1.99
C VAL A 954 1.33 19.97 2.10
N ALA A 955 1.15 21.18 2.64
CA ALA A 955 2.24 22.11 2.98
C ALA A 955 1.91 23.00 4.21
N SER A 956 2.94 23.52 4.89
CA SER A 956 2.84 24.58 5.90
C SER A 956 3.64 25.82 5.47
N LEU A 957 3.17 26.47 4.41
CA LEU A 957 3.92 27.54 3.73
C LEU A 957 4.22 28.77 4.62
N LYS A 958 3.39 29.00 5.65
CA LYS A 958 3.51 30.08 6.64
C LYS A 958 3.24 29.55 8.05
N ASP A 959 3.70 30.32 9.03
CA ASP A 959 3.44 30.04 10.44
C ASP A 959 1.93 29.99 10.73
N GLY A 960 1.51 29.00 11.53
CA GLY A 960 0.10 28.70 11.82
C GLY A 960 -0.74 28.23 10.61
N TRP A 961 -0.16 28.02 9.43
CA TRP A 961 -0.93 27.63 8.23
C TRP A 961 -0.70 26.16 7.87
N LEU A 962 -1.78 25.39 7.65
CA LEU A 962 -1.73 24.08 7.00
C LEU A 962 -2.64 24.09 5.77
N GLU A 963 -2.09 23.86 4.57
CA GLU A 963 -2.86 23.77 3.33
C GLU A 963 -2.76 22.40 2.67
N ILE A 964 -3.90 21.93 2.15
CA ILE A 964 -4.11 20.60 1.59
C ILE A 964 -4.81 20.76 0.25
N MET A 965 -4.29 20.11 -0.80
CA MET A 965 -4.91 20.09 -2.13
C MET A 965 -6.12 19.14 -2.17
N LEU A 966 -7.13 19.49 -2.98
CA LEU A 966 -8.41 18.79 -3.07
C LEU A 966 -8.68 18.17 -4.45
N ASP A 967 -8.37 18.89 -5.54
CA ASP A 967 -8.33 18.36 -6.93
C ASP A 967 -7.54 19.32 -7.84
N ARG A 968 -7.12 18.85 -9.03
CA ARG A 968 -6.37 19.64 -10.02
C ARG A 968 -6.80 19.33 -11.45
N ARG A 969 -6.87 20.37 -12.29
CA ARG A 969 -7.32 20.28 -13.69
C ARG A 969 -6.40 21.08 -14.60
N LEU A 970 -5.77 20.41 -15.56
CA LEU A 970 -4.57 20.88 -16.25
C LEU A 970 -4.64 20.52 -17.74
N LEU A 971 -4.54 21.50 -18.63
CA LEU A 971 -4.68 21.29 -20.08
C LEU A 971 -3.49 20.60 -20.73
N ARG A 972 -2.32 20.60 -20.07
CA ARG A 972 -1.02 20.36 -20.71
C ARG A 972 -0.30 19.16 -20.11
N ASP A 973 0.46 18.49 -20.97
CA ASP A 973 1.54 17.60 -20.55
C ASP A 973 2.69 18.43 -19.94
N ASP A 974 3.38 17.88 -18.95
CA ASP A 974 4.51 18.51 -18.24
C ASP A 974 5.90 18.06 -18.74
N GLY A 975 5.95 17.37 -19.88
CA GLY A 975 7.18 16.93 -20.52
C GLY A 975 7.83 15.72 -19.83
N ARG A 976 7.04 14.86 -19.17
CA ARG A 976 7.48 13.58 -18.58
C ARG A 976 6.98 12.34 -19.32
N GLY A 977 6.49 12.51 -20.55
CA GLY A 977 6.32 11.41 -21.51
C GLY A 977 4.93 10.77 -21.54
N LEU A 978 4.05 11.11 -20.60
CA LEU A 978 2.63 10.74 -20.61
C LEU A 978 1.93 11.18 -21.91
N GLY A 979 2.20 12.41 -22.37
CA GLY A 979 1.65 12.99 -23.58
C GLY A 979 0.25 13.59 -23.43
N GLN A 980 -0.21 13.86 -22.21
CA GLN A 980 -1.49 14.54 -21.95
C GLN A 980 -1.51 15.27 -20.60
N GLY A 981 -2.45 16.23 -20.46
CA GLY A 981 -2.81 16.82 -19.17
C GLY A 981 -3.86 16.03 -18.39
N VAL A 982 -4.21 16.52 -17.20
CA VAL A 982 -5.22 15.95 -16.29
C VAL A 982 -6.55 16.66 -16.51
N MET A 983 -7.46 16.02 -17.25
CA MET A 983 -8.74 16.61 -17.70
C MET A 983 -9.96 15.71 -17.43
N ASP A 984 -9.74 14.55 -16.83
CA ASP A 984 -10.69 13.46 -16.57
C ASP A 984 -11.37 13.51 -15.18
N ASN A 985 -11.26 14.67 -14.49
CA ASN A 985 -11.80 14.97 -13.15
C ASN A 985 -13.23 14.42 -12.93
N ARG A 986 -13.51 13.98 -11.70
CA ARG A 986 -14.80 13.38 -11.30
C ARG A 986 -15.30 13.98 -9.99
N PRO A 987 -16.63 14.16 -9.80
CA PRO A 987 -17.18 14.60 -8.52
C PRO A 987 -16.74 13.70 -7.36
N MET A 988 -16.26 14.28 -6.27
CA MET A 988 -15.78 13.49 -5.13
C MET A 988 -15.95 14.15 -3.77
N ASN A 989 -16.03 13.31 -2.74
CA ASN A 989 -16.22 13.73 -1.36
C ASN A 989 -14.91 13.48 -0.60
N VAL A 990 -14.13 14.54 -0.39
CA VAL A 990 -12.92 14.54 0.44
C VAL A 990 -13.36 14.70 1.89
N ILE A 991 -13.16 13.65 2.68
CA ILE A 991 -13.52 13.63 4.11
C ILE A 991 -12.25 13.79 4.95
N PHE A 992 -12.29 14.72 5.89
CA PHE A 992 -11.32 14.89 6.95
C PHE A 992 -11.94 14.71 8.33
N HIS A 993 -11.16 14.12 9.25
CA HIS A 993 -11.41 14.21 10.68
C HIS A 993 -10.35 15.11 11.31
N ILE A 994 -10.80 16.24 11.84
CA ILE A 994 -9.96 17.29 12.42
C ILE A 994 -9.97 17.14 13.94
N LEU A 995 -8.80 17.24 14.56
CA LEU A 995 -8.61 17.07 16.00
C LEU A 995 -7.76 18.20 16.59
N PHE A 996 -8.22 18.74 17.72
CA PHE A 996 -7.47 19.68 18.55
C PHE A 996 -7.04 18.98 19.83
N GLU A 997 -5.74 19.00 20.11
CA GLU A 997 -5.18 18.41 21.32
C GLU A 997 -4.30 19.42 22.07
N SER A 998 -3.99 19.13 23.32
CA SER A 998 -3.05 19.93 24.12
C SER A 998 -2.22 19.01 25.01
N ASN A 999 -0.93 19.31 25.09
CA ASN A 999 0.03 18.61 25.92
C ASN A 999 -0.40 18.64 27.40
N ILE A 1000 -0.30 17.50 28.09
CA ILE A 1000 -0.57 17.36 29.54
C ILE A 1000 0.72 17.35 30.38
N SER A 1001 1.88 17.39 29.73
CA SER A 1001 3.21 17.60 30.32
C SER A 1001 3.71 19.04 30.07
N SER A 1002 4.66 19.51 30.87
CA SER A 1002 4.89 20.96 31.07
C SER A 1002 6.34 21.44 30.83
N THR A 1003 7.19 20.65 30.17
CA THR A 1003 8.66 20.73 30.37
C THR A 1003 9.55 20.99 29.14
N SER A 1004 9.02 21.18 27.93
CA SER A 1004 9.84 21.59 26.76
C SER A 1004 9.01 22.28 25.66
N ASP A 1005 9.67 23.11 24.83
CA ASP A 1005 9.15 23.54 23.52
C ASP A 1005 9.24 22.34 22.56
N PRO A 1006 8.14 21.72 22.14
CA PRO A 1006 8.20 20.51 21.33
C PRO A 1006 8.58 20.80 19.87
N VAL A 1007 8.50 22.06 19.42
CA VAL A 1007 8.87 22.48 18.06
C VAL A 1007 10.39 22.46 17.89
N SER A 1008 11.16 22.59 18.98
CA SER A 1008 12.62 22.46 18.96
C SER A 1008 13.13 21.02 18.83
N ASN A 1009 12.26 20.01 18.87
CA ASN A 1009 12.67 18.61 18.69
C ASN A 1009 13.04 18.34 17.21
N PRO A 1010 14.26 17.87 16.90
CA PRO A 1010 14.64 17.50 15.53
C PRO A 1010 14.06 16.16 15.07
N LEU A 1011 13.60 15.30 16.00
CA LEU A 1011 13.07 13.97 15.69
C LEU A 1011 11.61 14.04 15.21
N PRO A 1012 11.14 13.09 14.38
CA PRO A 1012 9.73 12.94 14.08
C PRO A 1012 8.90 12.63 15.35
N LEU A 1013 7.71 13.22 15.44
CA LEU A 1013 6.79 13.02 16.55
C LEU A 1013 5.65 12.08 16.14
N SER A 1014 5.26 11.19 17.04
CA SER A 1014 4.13 10.29 16.81
C SER A 1014 2.76 10.98 16.98
N PRO A 1015 1.69 10.43 16.38
CA PRO A 1015 0.32 10.79 16.73
C PRO A 1015 0.03 10.48 18.21
N SER A 1016 -0.99 11.11 18.78
CA SER A 1016 -1.52 10.67 20.08
C SER A 1016 -2.30 9.37 19.94
N LEU A 1017 -2.62 8.71 21.06
CA LEU A 1017 -3.49 7.53 21.05
C LEU A 1017 -4.89 7.84 20.51
N LEU A 1018 -5.42 9.04 20.77
CA LEU A 1018 -6.69 9.50 20.19
C LEU A 1018 -6.58 9.67 18.67
N SER A 1019 -5.53 10.34 18.19
CA SER A 1019 -5.27 10.52 16.76
C SER A 1019 -5.14 9.18 16.02
N HIS A 1020 -4.51 8.17 16.62
CA HIS A 1020 -4.48 6.80 16.08
C HIS A 1020 -5.87 6.14 15.97
N LEU A 1021 -6.76 6.39 16.93
CA LEU A 1021 -8.14 5.89 16.91
C LEU A 1021 -9.01 6.65 15.89
N VAL A 1022 -8.84 7.98 15.76
CA VAL A 1022 -9.47 8.80 14.71
C VAL A 1022 -9.10 8.27 13.32
N GLY A 1023 -7.79 8.12 13.05
CA GLY A 1023 -7.29 7.61 11.78
C GLY A 1023 -7.81 6.20 11.45
N ALA A 1024 -7.93 5.32 12.45
CA ALA A 1024 -8.51 3.99 12.29
C ALA A 1024 -10.01 4.02 11.99
N HIS A 1025 -10.80 4.86 12.67
CA HIS A 1025 -12.24 4.98 12.40
C HIS A 1025 -12.57 5.52 11.00
N LEU A 1026 -11.71 6.39 10.46
CA LEU A 1026 -11.84 7.00 9.13
C LEU A 1026 -11.42 6.06 7.99
N ASN A 1027 -10.30 5.34 8.16
CA ASN A 1027 -9.77 4.45 7.12
C ASN A 1027 -10.37 3.04 7.17
N TYR A 1028 -10.89 2.60 8.31
CA TYR A 1028 -11.60 1.32 8.49
C TYR A 1028 -13.01 1.55 9.06
N PRO A 1029 -13.94 2.16 8.32
CA PRO A 1029 -15.32 2.40 8.77
C PRO A 1029 -16.13 1.11 9.02
N LEU A 1030 -17.29 1.25 9.66
CA LEU A 1030 -18.28 0.17 9.72
C LEU A 1030 -18.84 -0.12 8.32
N HIS A 1031 -18.97 -1.39 7.94
CA HIS A 1031 -19.65 -1.78 6.70
C HIS A 1031 -21.12 -2.08 6.98
N ALA A 1032 -22.03 -1.29 6.40
CA ALA A 1032 -23.48 -1.45 6.55
C ALA A 1032 -24.11 -2.30 5.43
N PHE A 1033 -24.93 -3.27 5.81
CA PHE A 1033 -25.68 -4.15 4.90
C PHE A 1033 -27.16 -4.12 5.26
N VAL A 1034 -28.03 -4.01 4.25
CA VAL A 1034 -29.48 -3.84 4.41
C VAL A 1034 -30.21 -5.06 3.85
N ALA A 1035 -31.25 -5.53 4.55
CA ALA A 1035 -32.12 -6.59 4.06
C ALA A 1035 -32.93 -6.10 2.84
N LYS A 1036 -32.94 -6.87 1.74
CA LYS A 1036 -33.57 -6.50 0.46
C LYS A 1036 -35.09 -6.30 0.53
N ASN A 1037 -35.75 -7.05 1.41
CA ASN A 1037 -37.18 -7.01 1.63
C ASN A 1037 -37.47 -6.66 3.09
N PRO A 1038 -38.48 -5.82 3.39
CA PRO A 1038 -38.98 -5.66 4.74
C PRO A 1038 -39.72 -6.93 5.22
N GLN A 1039 -39.91 -7.04 6.53
CA GLN A 1039 -40.60 -8.13 7.21
C GLN A 1039 -41.68 -7.56 8.14
N GLU A 1040 -42.79 -8.26 8.31
CA GLU A 1040 -43.87 -7.87 9.24
C GLU A 1040 -43.37 -7.80 10.69
N LEU A 1041 -43.80 -6.81 11.47
CA LEU A 1041 -43.39 -6.62 12.88
C LEU A 1041 -43.88 -7.74 13.82
N SER A 1042 -44.82 -8.58 13.35
CA SER A 1042 -45.24 -9.82 14.01
C SER A 1042 -44.16 -10.91 13.96
N VAL A 1043 -43.27 -10.88 12.96
CA VAL A 1043 -42.13 -11.78 12.84
C VAL A 1043 -40.96 -11.17 13.60
N LYS A 1044 -40.77 -11.58 14.86
CA LYS A 1044 -39.59 -11.24 15.67
C LYS A 1044 -38.52 -12.34 15.52
N PRO A 1045 -37.55 -12.23 14.59
CA PRO A 1045 -36.35 -13.08 14.59
C PRO A 1045 -35.62 -13.01 15.93
N PRO A 1046 -34.90 -14.09 16.32
CA PRO A 1046 -34.09 -14.08 17.53
C PRO A 1046 -32.96 -13.04 17.43
N PRO A 1047 -32.41 -12.57 18.56
CA PRO A 1047 -31.26 -11.67 18.58
C PRO A 1047 -30.09 -12.24 17.79
N ARG A 1048 -29.54 -11.42 16.88
CA ARG A 1048 -28.46 -11.79 15.96
C ARG A 1048 -27.29 -10.83 16.07
N SER A 1049 -26.24 -11.32 16.71
CA SER A 1049 -24.94 -10.66 16.88
C SER A 1049 -23.83 -11.71 16.77
N PHE A 1050 -22.66 -11.32 16.28
CA PHE A 1050 -21.47 -12.18 16.21
C PHE A 1050 -20.27 -11.42 16.78
N SER A 1051 -19.55 -12.03 17.72
CA SER A 1051 -18.43 -11.41 18.45
C SER A 1051 -17.28 -12.42 18.54
N PRO A 1052 -16.35 -12.43 17.58
CA PRO A 1052 -15.36 -13.50 17.45
C PRO A 1052 -14.11 -13.34 18.31
N LEU A 1053 -13.80 -12.13 18.80
CA LEU A 1053 -12.73 -11.94 19.79
C LEU A 1053 -13.24 -12.24 21.20
N ALA A 1054 -12.36 -12.77 22.05
CA ALA A 1054 -12.64 -13.03 23.46
C ALA A 1054 -12.76 -11.74 24.28
N ALA A 1055 -11.93 -10.74 23.95
CA ALA A 1055 -11.96 -9.37 24.45
C ALA A 1055 -11.45 -8.40 23.36
N PRO A 1056 -11.76 -7.09 23.43
CA PRO A 1056 -11.06 -6.06 22.65
C PRO A 1056 -9.54 -6.09 22.92
N LEU A 1057 -8.73 -5.76 21.91
CA LEU A 1057 -7.28 -5.69 22.05
C LEU A 1057 -6.84 -4.39 22.77
N PRO A 1058 -5.54 -4.19 23.06
CA PRO A 1058 -5.03 -2.88 23.49
C PRO A 1058 -5.14 -1.81 22.40
N CYS A 1059 -5.23 -0.53 22.80
CA CYS A 1059 -5.53 0.59 21.90
C CYS A 1059 -4.36 0.98 20.97
N ASP A 1060 -3.13 0.64 21.36
CA ASP A 1060 -1.91 0.81 20.56
C ASP A 1060 -1.62 -0.40 19.66
N LEU A 1061 -2.43 -1.46 19.73
CA LEU A 1061 -2.30 -2.67 18.92
C LEU A 1061 -3.36 -2.70 17.81
N HIS A 1062 -2.93 -2.92 16.58
CA HIS A 1062 -3.79 -2.93 15.40
C HIS A 1062 -3.64 -4.23 14.60
N ILE A 1063 -4.75 -4.82 14.15
CA ILE A 1063 -4.74 -5.96 13.22
C ILE A 1063 -4.57 -5.40 11.81
N VAL A 1064 -3.36 -5.45 11.27
CA VAL A 1064 -3.08 -5.03 9.88
C VAL A 1064 -3.90 -5.90 8.91
N ASN A 1065 -3.86 -7.23 9.11
CA ASN A 1065 -4.72 -8.17 8.38
C ASN A 1065 -4.93 -9.47 9.18
N PHE A 1066 -6.05 -10.15 8.97
CA PHE A 1066 -6.29 -11.53 9.40
C PHE A 1066 -6.93 -12.28 8.23
N LYS A 1067 -6.15 -13.14 7.56
CA LYS A 1067 -6.51 -13.72 6.25
C LYS A 1067 -6.19 -15.20 6.14
N VAL A 1068 -6.82 -15.86 5.17
CA VAL A 1068 -6.35 -17.15 4.61
C VAL A 1068 -5.47 -16.83 3.40
N PRO A 1069 -4.14 -17.05 3.44
CA PRO A 1069 -3.27 -16.64 2.35
C PRO A 1069 -3.54 -17.37 1.03
N ARG A 1070 -3.94 -18.65 1.09
CA ARG A 1070 -4.11 -19.53 -0.08
C ARG A 1070 -5.54 -20.11 -0.16
N PRO A 1071 -6.59 -19.28 -0.32
CA PRO A 1071 -7.98 -19.75 -0.19
C PRO A 1071 -8.34 -20.82 -1.23
N SER A 1072 -7.73 -20.79 -2.41
CA SER A 1072 -7.89 -21.80 -3.47
C SER A 1072 -7.22 -23.15 -3.16
N LYS A 1073 -6.30 -23.20 -2.17
CA LYS A 1073 -5.61 -24.41 -1.70
C LYS A 1073 -6.06 -24.84 -0.29
N TYR A 1074 -7.01 -24.15 0.34
CA TYR A 1074 -7.39 -24.36 1.75
C TYR A 1074 -7.79 -25.81 2.06
N SER A 1075 -8.57 -26.45 1.18
CA SER A 1075 -9.02 -27.84 1.29
C SER A 1075 -7.97 -28.87 0.84
N GLN A 1076 -6.78 -28.43 0.38
CA GLN A 1076 -5.66 -29.28 -0.04
C GLN A 1076 -4.55 -29.33 1.02
N GLN A 1077 -4.48 -28.32 1.91
CA GLN A 1077 -3.55 -28.28 3.04
C GLN A 1077 -4.05 -29.15 4.20
N LEU A 1078 -3.14 -29.72 4.99
CA LEU A 1078 -3.54 -30.52 6.15
C LEU A 1078 -4.16 -29.61 7.22
N ILE A 1079 -5.02 -30.17 8.07
CA ILE A 1079 -5.66 -29.40 9.15
C ILE A 1079 -4.63 -28.94 10.19
N GLU A 1080 -3.54 -29.71 10.34
CA GLU A 1080 -2.38 -29.45 11.20
C GLU A 1080 -1.39 -28.41 10.61
N ASP A 1081 -1.49 -28.10 9.31
CA ASP A 1081 -0.70 -27.05 8.68
C ASP A 1081 -1.29 -25.66 9.03
N PRO A 1082 -0.44 -24.63 9.21
CA PRO A 1082 -0.92 -23.25 9.32
C PRO A 1082 -1.62 -22.77 8.04
N ARG A 1083 -2.93 -22.55 8.12
CA ARG A 1083 -3.79 -22.12 6.99
C ARG A 1083 -4.27 -20.67 7.11
N PHE A 1084 -4.09 -20.06 8.29
CA PHE A 1084 -4.49 -18.68 8.59
C PHE A 1084 -3.24 -17.85 8.90
N VAL A 1085 -3.34 -16.54 8.71
CA VAL A 1085 -2.31 -15.56 9.06
C VAL A 1085 -2.93 -14.37 9.77
N LEU A 1086 -2.30 -13.96 10.86
CA LEU A 1086 -2.57 -12.74 11.60
C LEU A 1086 -1.35 -11.82 11.48
N ILE A 1087 -1.55 -10.56 11.11
CA ILE A 1087 -0.50 -9.54 11.08
C ILE A 1087 -0.89 -8.43 12.06
N LEU A 1088 -0.02 -8.17 13.04
CA LEU A 1088 -0.21 -7.19 14.10
C LEU A 1088 0.80 -6.06 13.96
N GLN A 1089 0.35 -4.82 14.09
CA GLN A 1089 1.19 -3.63 14.26
C GLN A 1089 1.02 -3.11 15.68
N ARG A 1090 2.11 -2.80 16.39
CA ARG A 1090 2.04 -1.94 17.58
C ARG A 1090 2.44 -0.51 17.22
N ARG A 1091 1.53 0.43 17.38
CA ARG A 1091 1.71 1.84 17.05
C ARG A 1091 2.39 2.57 18.19
N HIS A 1092 3.54 3.22 17.94
CA HIS A 1092 4.07 4.18 18.90
C HIS A 1092 3.19 5.43 18.93
N TRP A 1093 3.00 6.00 20.12
CA TRP A 1093 2.10 7.14 20.36
C TRP A 1093 2.74 8.12 21.34
N ASP A 1094 2.39 9.40 21.20
CA ASP A 1094 3.00 10.48 21.97
C ASP A 1094 2.45 10.54 23.41
N THR A 1095 3.28 10.16 24.38
CA THR A 1095 2.94 10.10 25.81
C THR A 1095 2.73 11.47 26.46
N SER A 1096 3.07 12.55 25.78
CA SER A 1096 2.78 13.94 26.17
C SER A 1096 1.26 14.25 26.12
N TYR A 1097 0.46 13.38 25.49
CA TYR A 1097 -0.98 13.55 25.33
C TYR A 1097 -1.77 12.54 26.17
N CYS A 1098 -3.10 12.70 26.24
CA CYS A 1098 -3.94 11.91 27.15
C CYS A 1098 -3.85 10.40 26.86
N ARG A 1099 -3.20 9.63 27.75
CA ARG A 1099 -3.04 8.16 27.66
C ARG A 1099 -4.34 7.35 27.52
N LYS A 1100 -5.49 7.91 27.91
CA LYS A 1100 -6.82 7.27 27.72
C LYS A 1100 -7.46 7.62 26.37
N GLY A 1101 -6.82 8.46 25.55
CA GLY A 1101 -7.39 9.04 24.33
C GLY A 1101 -8.71 9.79 24.52
N ARG A 1102 -9.09 10.14 25.77
CA ARG A 1102 -10.46 10.54 26.17
C ARG A 1102 -11.56 9.56 25.67
N SER A 1103 -11.21 8.29 25.43
CA SER A 1103 -12.10 7.27 24.85
C SER A 1103 -12.42 6.15 25.85
N GLN A 1104 -13.30 5.21 25.49
CA GLN A 1104 -13.52 3.99 26.27
C GLN A 1104 -12.34 3.00 26.18
N CYS A 1105 -11.54 3.08 25.12
CA CYS A 1105 -10.32 2.29 24.98
C CYS A 1105 -9.24 2.88 25.92
N THR A 1106 -8.79 2.09 26.88
CA THR A 1106 -7.90 2.54 27.98
C THR A 1106 -6.70 1.63 28.27
N THR A 1107 -6.61 0.48 27.60
CA THR A 1107 -5.51 -0.49 27.72
C THR A 1107 -4.43 -0.24 26.66
N VAL A 1108 -3.16 -0.49 27.00
CA VAL A 1108 -2.03 -0.46 26.06
C VAL A 1108 -1.22 -1.75 26.20
N ALA A 1109 -0.53 -2.18 25.14
CA ALA A 1109 0.13 -3.48 24.99
C ALA A 1109 1.44 -3.60 25.81
N ASN A 1110 1.36 -3.30 27.10
CA ASN A 1110 2.46 -3.43 28.05
C ASN A 1110 2.55 -4.86 28.63
N GLU A 1111 1.49 -5.66 28.51
CA GLU A 1111 1.44 -7.07 28.89
C GLU A 1111 1.46 -7.97 27.63
N PRO A 1112 2.04 -9.19 27.69
CA PRO A 1112 2.07 -10.09 26.53
C PRO A 1112 0.66 -10.50 26.08
N LEU A 1113 0.38 -10.39 24.79
CA LEU A 1113 -0.87 -10.89 24.21
C LEU A 1113 -0.81 -12.41 24.08
N ASN A 1114 -1.76 -13.14 24.68
CA ASN A 1114 -1.90 -14.57 24.43
C ASN A 1114 -2.76 -14.80 23.17
N LEU A 1115 -2.12 -15.25 22.08
CA LEU A 1115 -2.78 -15.56 20.81
C LEU A 1115 -3.76 -16.74 20.92
N PHE A 1116 -3.51 -17.72 21.80
CA PHE A 1116 -4.35 -18.91 21.92
C PHE A 1116 -5.72 -18.61 22.53
N ASN A 1117 -5.78 -17.59 23.40
CA ASN A 1117 -7.01 -17.10 24.03
C ASN A 1117 -7.66 -15.90 23.28
N MET A 1118 -7.17 -15.54 22.09
CA MET A 1118 -7.62 -14.34 21.36
C MET A 1118 -9.08 -14.44 20.86
N PHE A 1119 -9.56 -15.63 20.50
CA PHE A 1119 -10.84 -15.85 19.84
C PHE A 1119 -11.86 -16.56 20.73
N LYS A 1120 -13.15 -16.23 20.56
CA LYS A 1120 -14.27 -16.76 21.35
C LYS A 1120 -14.93 -17.96 20.66
N GLY A 1121 -14.41 -19.16 20.89
CA GLY A 1121 -14.93 -20.39 20.26
C GLY A 1121 -14.10 -20.87 19.07
N LEU A 1122 -13.00 -20.20 18.75
CA LEU A 1122 -11.88 -20.79 18.00
C LEU A 1122 -10.70 -20.99 18.95
N GLU A 1123 -10.12 -22.17 18.89
CA GLU A 1123 -8.87 -22.55 19.53
C GLU A 1123 -7.74 -22.30 18.53
N VAL A 1124 -6.68 -21.60 18.94
CA VAL A 1124 -5.43 -21.55 18.16
C VAL A 1124 -4.53 -22.67 18.67
N LEU A 1125 -4.39 -23.73 17.87
CA LEU A 1125 -3.60 -24.91 18.23
C LEU A 1125 -2.09 -24.69 18.12
N LYS A 1126 -1.69 -23.69 17.32
CA LYS A 1126 -0.30 -23.36 17.01
C LYS A 1126 -0.21 -21.97 16.40
N ALA A 1127 0.75 -21.17 16.87
CA ALA A 1127 1.17 -19.93 16.23
C ALA A 1127 2.65 -20.02 15.86
N LYS A 1128 3.08 -19.45 14.72
CA LYS A 1128 4.50 -19.35 14.36
C LYS A 1128 4.81 -17.99 13.73
N ALA A 1129 5.78 -17.28 14.28
CA ALA A 1129 6.27 -16.02 13.72
C ALA A 1129 6.83 -16.21 12.29
N THR A 1130 6.64 -15.22 11.44
CA THR A 1130 7.08 -15.24 10.04
C THR A 1130 7.35 -13.81 9.53
N SER A 1131 8.00 -13.71 8.36
CA SER A 1131 8.18 -12.45 7.64
C SER A 1131 6.84 -11.89 7.13
N LEU A 1132 6.77 -10.59 6.82
CA LEU A 1132 5.52 -9.98 6.35
C LEU A 1132 5.02 -10.57 5.00
N ASN A 1133 5.95 -11.03 4.14
CA ASN A 1133 5.64 -11.76 2.90
C ASN A 1133 5.37 -13.27 3.12
N LEU A 1134 5.40 -13.75 4.36
CA LEU A 1134 5.07 -15.10 4.80
C LEU A 1134 6.05 -16.21 4.34
N LEU A 1135 7.25 -15.86 3.87
CA LEU A 1135 8.21 -16.82 3.30
C LEU A 1135 9.34 -17.26 4.24
N HIS A 1136 9.69 -16.44 5.25
CA HIS A 1136 10.76 -16.73 6.21
C HIS A 1136 10.19 -16.95 7.61
N GLU A 1137 10.87 -17.77 8.41
CA GLU A 1137 10.44 -18.17 9.76
C GLU A 1137 11.63 -18.18 10.74
N ASP A 1138 12.70 -17.47 10.39
CA ASP A 1138 13.91 -17.25 11.17
C ASP A 1138 13.75 -15.92 11.94
N ILE A 1139 13.72 -16.01 13.27
CA ILE A 1139 13.38 -14.91 14.17
C ILE A 1139 14.57 -13.94 14.34
N GLU A 1140 15.81 -14.46 14.28
CA GLU A 1140 17.02 -13.63 14.32
C GLU A 1140 17.16 -12.81 13.03
N MET A 1141 16.95 -13.44 11.87
CA MET A 1141 17.03 -12.77 10.57
C MET A 1141 16.04 -11.60 10.46
N LEU A 1142 14.82 -11.75 11.00
CA LEU A 1142 13.77 -10.73 10.98
C LEU A 1142 13.97 -9.60 11.99
N GLY A 1143 14.88 -9.76 12.96
CA GLY A 1143 15.15 -8.76 14.00
C GLY A 1143 14.16 -8.76 15.17
N TYR A 1144 13.38 -9.83 15.36
CA TYR A 1144 12.38 -9.93 16.43
C TYR A 1144 13.03 -10.35 17.77
N MET A 1145 13.96 -9.54 18.31
CA MET A 1145 14.85 -9.95 19.41
C MET A 1145 14.13 -10.14 20.77
N ASP A 1146 12.97 -9.53 20.97
CA ASP A 1146 12.22 -9.49 22.25
C ASP A 1146 11.28 -10.69 22.51
N GLN A 1147 11.32 -11.77 21.71
CA GLN A 1147 10.39 -12.90 21.89
C GLN A 1147 10.75 -13.74 23.14
N VAL A 1148 10.03 -13.46 24.24
CA VAL A 1148 10.25 -13.98 25.61
C VAL A 1148 10.13 -15.51 25.72
N ALA A 1149 9.39 -16.17 24.83
CA ALA A 1149 9.14 -17.61 24.83
C ALA A 1149 8.94 -18.15 23.40
N ASP A 1150 8.93 -19.48 23.24
CA ASP A 1150 8.48 -20.11 21.99
C ASP A 1150 6.98 -19.85 21.80
N VAL A 1151 6.66 -18.94 20.88
CA VAL A 1151 5.29 -18.58 20.47
C VAL A 1151 4.49 -19.81 20.01
N GLY A 1152 5.16 -20.88 19.56
CA GLY A 1152 4.54 -22.14 19.19
C GLY A 1152 4.09 -23.02 20.35
N GLN A 1153 4.48 -22.73 21.60
CA GLN A 1153 4.15 -23.52 22.79
C GLN A 1153 3.17 -22.81 23.74
N GLU A 1154 3.35 -21.51 24.00
CA GLU A 1154 2.51 -20.78 24.97
C GLU A 1154 1.57 -19.75 24.34
N GLY A 1155 1.80 -19.35 23.08
CA GLY A 1155 1.01 -18.34 22.38
C GLY A 1155 1.20 -16.90 22.86
N HIS A 1156 1.99 -16.65 23.91
CA HIS A 1156 2.34 -15.30 24.39
C HIS A 1156 3.24 -14.57 23.38
N VAL A 1157 2.85 -13.36 22.96
CA VAL A 1157 3.66 -12.48 22.11
C VAL A 1157 3.83 -11.10 22.72
N VAL A 1158 5.03 -10.56 22.58
CA VAL A 1158 5.37 -9.15 22.86
C VAL A 1158 5.76 -8.51 21.53
N ILE A 1159 5.24 -7.31 21.29
CA ILE A 1159 5.54 -6.51 20.10
C ILE A 1159 6.01 -5.14 20.60
N SER A 1160 7.17 -4.71 20.12
CA SER A 1160 7.78 -3.44 20.50
C SER A 1160 7.15 -2.29 19.68
N PRO A 1161 7.12 -1.04 20.18
CA PRO A 1161 6.45 0.05 19.46
C PRO A 1161 7.04 0.29 18.06
N MET A 1162 6.19 0.68 17.11
CA MET A 1162 6.42 0.73 15.65
C MET A 1162 6.53 -0.62 14.93
N GLU A 1163 6.73 -1.75 15.63
CA GLU A 1163 6.90 -3.04 14.96
C GLU A 1163 5.61 -3.59 14.33
N ILE A 1164 5.80 -4.35 13.25
CA ILE A 1164 4.79 -5.17 12.59
C ILE A 1164 5.30 -6.61 12.57
N GLN A 1165 4.56 -7.52 13.19
CA GLN A 1165 4.88 -8.96 13.21
C GLN A 1165 3.75 -9.78 12.58
N ALA A 1166 4.12 -10.80 11.80
CA ALA A 1166 3.19 -11.73 11.17
C ALA A 1166 3.29 -13.12 11.82
N TYR A 1167 2.14 -13.76 12.04
CA TYR A 1167 2.03 -15.08 12.64
C TYR A 1167 1.16 -16.00 11.77
N LYS A 1168 1.70 -17.17 11.44
CA LYS A 1168 0.99 -18.29 10.81
C LYS A 1168 0.25 -19.07 11.89
N LEU A 1169 -1.06 -19.25 11.75
CA LEU A 1169 -1.94 -19.85 12.76
C LEU A 1169 -2.61 -21.14 12.26
N VAL A 1170 -2.70 -22.13 13.15
CA VAL A 1170 -3.58 -23.30 13.04
C VAL A 1170 -4.81 -23.05 13.91
N LEU A 1171 -6.00 -23.00 13.30
CA LEU A 1171 -7.27 -22.73 14.00
C LEU A 1171 -8.20 -23.94 13.95
N ARG A 1172 -8.95 -24.14 15.03
CA ARG A 1172 -9.99 -25.16 15.17
C ARG A 1172 -11.21 -24.59 15.92
N PRO A 1173 -12.46 -24.87 15.52
CA PRO A 1173 -13.62 -24.63 16.39
C PRO A 1173 -13.48 -25.36 17.73
N HIS A 1174 -13.87 -24.73 18.83
CA HIS A 1174 -14.16 -25.45 20.07
C HIS A 1174 -15.22 -26.55 19.81
N GLN A 1175 -15.17 -27.62 20.61
CA GLN A 1175 -16.11 -28.75 20.53
C GLN A 1175 -17.26 -28.63 21.54
#